data_AF-A0A350ATB4-F1
#
_entry.id   AF-A0A350ATB4-F1
#
_cell.length_a   1.000
_cell.length_b   1.000
_cell.length_c   1.000
_cell.angle_alpha   90.00
_cell.angle_beta   90.00
_cell.angle_gamma   90.00
#
_symmetry.space_group_name_H-M   'P 1'
#
loop_
_entity.id
_entity.type
_entity.pdbx_description
1 polymer ?
#
loop_
_entity_poly.entity_id
_entity_poly.type
_entity_poly.pdbx_seq_one_letter_code
_entity_poly.pdbx_strand_id
1 'polypeptide(L)'
;IVTAPIVDKTVKLLQVYDLHGGLRAVVRTPTKMPPPYVIAVGDFLSEHPGDEIAVAPANQNKGQASGVLLYRANGRALKGMKFVATDSGRVQLESYRLNGQSYLELYKKGSGALLQFDPEGGAHSFLQFSFEDAVDGVFRSAFGDQRYLATIANDDLSEVFTLAPGVVIERQNIGRFENEFWITVDKFGFTQEDEGEYIKFTKYAHLRADASSPAYKNPSLFSSEDPAKWEQGMRLARSGLGRLKQPLINQGRSLWEPCFTHRQFNDRFDAWKSVKDTSTGLPKYLALSRLNNVSYYGEFGAKDSFVGSTYAFGLPALDRLYELPLRGFLFALSEAHREHPERVISVEPNHEHEIAIREDQSVGDYNPAMIRGFEEYLTHLYGADLSQALAARNGPSVLKFDAPRDTGRGSWDRYDADHKFFNDWYYFNRYVVNRRLADTFTQALLAGFPAEIVKSHQIPDRYAIGTLDLFSERMTRITPIDYALTAGVGFGFTRYSVWFKKPAYALKAGYSSGFDSMVMGEYQALTSDQKLANEQLVHVWEKGGNAIHAMKWPESHDKGFNETMTQAIRNLLEKHDTPRTVVTGGVGQIKAFSNGERRFNIASLGTGADKRGLIKSLKEDGSWEGSVYAVPFRTAVSVKPIEVGMTSRIGVGNVLELSPVKSIEGGEQIVLTFMASSTMGQATLQFNVYHELGGMLPGYEQAITVGEKVKQYRFVLSAQLPADDLVVSLSVPSNVRISEASAQRETEEVARPHRDDHEGIPHQGGVSFDILP
;
A
#
# COMPACT_ATOMS: atom_id res chain seq x y z
N ILE A 1 22.80 -2.05 3.62
CA ILE A 1 22.18 -0.78 4.06
C ILE A 1 23.15 -0.10 5.03
N VAL A 2 23.49 1.16 4.84
CA VAL A 2 24.35 1.91 5.77
C VAL A 2 23.53 3.04 6.38
N THR A 3 23.65 3.23 7.69
CA THR A 3 22.89 4.26 8.40
C THR A 3 23.82 5.12 9.26
N ALA A 4 23.44 6.39 9.39
CA ALA A 4 24.11 7.38 10.21
C ALA A 4 23.08 8.37 10.75
N PRO A 5 23.19 8.85 12.00
CA PRO A 5 22.31 9.90 12.49
C PRO A 5 22.48 11.19 11.68
N ILE A 6 21.35 11.76 11.25
CA ILE A 6 21.33 12.95 10.40
C ILE A 6 21.64 14.23 11.20
N VAL A 7 21.32 14.25 12.50
CA VAL A 7 21.42 15.45 13.36
C VAL A 7 22.24 15.25 14.65
N ASP A 8 22.43 14.01 15.10
CA ASP A 8 23.13 13.73 16.36
C ASP A 8 24.64 13.91 16.20
N LYS A 9 25.18 14.96 16.82
CA LYS A 9 26.60 15.32 16.80
C LYS A 9 27.46 14.47 17.74
N THR A 10 26.87 13.59 18.53
CA THR A 10 27.58 12.73 19.47
C THR A 10 27.95 11.39 18.85
N VAL A 11 27.20 10.96 17.82
CA VAL A 11 27.40 9.66 17.18
C VAL A 11 28.51 9.71 16.14
N LYS A 12 29.55 8.91 16.36
CA LYS A 12 30.73 8.75 15.49
C LYS A 12 30.80 7.37 14.82
N LEU A 13 29.65 6.73 14.72
CA LEU A 13 29.51 5.35 14.27
C LEU A 13 28.51 5.30 13.13
N LEU A 14 28.85 4.58 12.06
CA LEU A 14 27.93 4.22 10.99
C LEU A 14 27.58 2.75 11.17
N GLN A 15 26.29 2.41 11.10
CA GLN A 15 25.84 1.03 11.23
C GLN A 15 25.56 0.46 9.85
N VAL A 16 26.15 -0.71 9.57
CA VAL A 16 25.99 -1.41 8.30
C VAL A 16 25.14 -2.64 8.52
N TYR A 17 24.00 -2.71 7.84
CA TYR A 17 23.06 -3.82 7.87
C TYR A 17 23.08 -4.60 6.54
N ASP A 18 22.74 -5.88 6.61
CA ASP A 18 22.44 -6.67 5.42
C ASP A 18 21.07 -6.30 4.81
N LEU A 19 20.70 -6.97 3.72
CA LEU A 19 19.42 -6.76 3.02
C LEU A 19 18.20 -7.19 3.86
N HIS A 20 18.40 -7.94 4.95
CA HIS A 20 17.37 -8.42 5.85
C HIS A 20 17.31 -7.61 7.16
N GLY A 21 18.09 -6.53 7.27
CA GLY A 21 18.16 -5.66 8.44
C GLY A 21 19.02 -6.19 9.59
N GLY A 22 19.79 -7.27 9.39
CA GLY A 22 20.75 -7.77 10.38
C GLY A 22 22.00 -6.88 10.44
N LEU A 23 22.46 -6.52 11.65
CA LEU A 23 23.65 -5.69 11.82
C LEU A 23 24.90 -6.49 11.44
N ARG A 24 25.63 -6.03 10.40
CA ARG A 24 26.87 -6.68 9.93
C ARG A 24 28.11 -6.07 10.55
N ALA A 25 28.15 -4.74 10.67
CA ALA A 25 29.35 -4.03 11.12
C ALA A 25 29.01 -2.64 11.65
N VAL A 26 29.97 -2.09 12.40
CA VAL A 26 29.96 -0.71 12.86
C VAL A 26 31.24 -0.04 12.37
N VAL A 27 31.10 0.97 11.52
CA VAL A 27 32.22 1.77 11.01
C VAL A 27 32.46 2.94 11.96
N ARG A 28 33.64 3.02 12.57
CA ARG A 28 34.01 4.16 13.41
C ARG A 28 34.76 5.21 12.58
N THR A 29 34.19 6.40 12.50
CA THR A 29 34.83 7.53 11.81
C THR A 29 35.97 8.11 12.67
N PRO A 30 36.97 8.77 12.07
CA PRO A 30 38.12 9.30 12.81
C PRO A 30 37.69 10.50 13.66
N THR A 31 38.32 10.68 14.82
CA THR A 31 38.00 11.78 15.76
C THR A 31 38.05 13.18 15.12
N LYS A 32 38.88 13.35 14.10
CA LYS A 32 39.06 14.61 13.36
C LYS A 32 37.97 14.89 12.33
N MET A 33 37.10 13.92 12.02
CA MET A 33 35.95 14.12 11.12
C MET A 33 34.69 14.37 11.97
N PRO A 34 34.20 15.62 12.06
CA PRO A 34 33.08 15.95 12.92
C PRO A 34 31.76 15.43 12.32
N PRO A 35 30.86 14.82 13.13
CA PRO A 35 29.48 14.54 12.74
C PRO A 35 28.63 15.83 12.67
N PRO A 36 27.44 15.82 12.03
CA PRO A 36 26.84 14.68 11.32
C PRO A 36 27.55 14.36 10.00
N TYR A 37 27.26 13.19 9.42
CA TYR A 37 27.92 12.68 8.21
C TYR A 37 26.97 12.65 7.02
N VAL A 38 27.52 12.82 5.81
CA VAL A 38 26.88 12.44 4.55
C VAL A 38 27.57 11.21 4.01
N ILE A 39 26.78 10.28 3.46
CA ILE A 39 27.23 8.97 3.01
C ILE A 39 26.78 8.70 1.58
N ALA A 40 27.62 8.03 0.81
CA ALA A 40 27.29 7.47 -0.50
C ALA A 40 27.90 6.07 -0.62
N VAL A 41 27.30 5.20 -1.42
CA VAL A 41 27.80 3.84 -1.68
C VAL A 41 28.04 3.63 -3.18
N GLY A 42 28.99 2.77 -3.53
CA GLY A 42 29.33 2.50 -4.93
C GLY A 42 30.62 1.69 -5.08
N ASP A 43 30.97 1.40 -6.34
CA ASP A 43 32.24 0.75 -6.72
C ASP A 43 33.25 1.85 -7.09
N PHE A 44 33.87 2.46 -6.08
CA PHE A 44 34.76 3.60 -6.20
C PHE A 44 36.19 3.21 -6.57
N LEU A 45 36.69 2.09 -6.02
CA LEU A 45 38.02 1.57 -6.26
C LEU A 45 37.97 0.23 -6.99
N SER A 46 38.74 0.13 -8.08
CA SER A 46 38.76 -1.07 -8.94
C SER A 46 39.18 -2.35 -8.21
N GLU A 47 40.00 -2.21 -7.16
CA GLU A 47 40.49 -3.31 -6.33
C GLU A 47 39.44 -3.85 -5.35
N HIS A 48 38.37 -3.10 -5.07
CA HIS A 48 37.44 -3.38 -3.97
C HIS A 48 35.95 -3.23 -4.36
N PRO A 49 35.46 -3.84 -5.45
CA PRO A 49 34.09 -3.66 -5.89
C PRO A 49 33.06 -4.26 -4.91
N GLY A 50 31.89 -3.63 -4.82
CA GLY A 50 30.65 -4.17 -4.28
C GLY A 50 30.36 -3.88 -2.80
N ASP A 51 31.28 -3.26 -2.04
CA ASP A 51 31.08 -3.04 -0.61
C ASP A 51 31.65 -1.72 -0.05
N GLU A 52 31.87 -0.71 -0.90
CA GLU A 52 32.51 0.53 -0.49
C GLU A 52 31.52 1.63 -0.05
N ILE A 53 31.93 2.37 0.97
CA ILE A 53 31.15 3.42 1.64
C ILE A 53 32.01 4.68 1.66
N ALA A 54 31.53 5.75 1.01
CA ALA A 54 32.12 7.08 1.07
C ALA A 54 31.47 7.89 2.20
N VAL A 55 32.29 8.59 2.98
CA VAL A 55 31.86 9.35 4.16
C VAL A 55 32.53 10.73 4.17
N ALA A 56 31.74 11.78 4.35
CA ALA A 56 32.23 13.15 4.53
C ALA A 56 31.49 13.87 5.67
N PRO A 57 32.09 14.89 6.30
CA PRO A 57 31.37 15.70 7.27
C PRO A 57 30.27 16.50 6.56
N ALA A 58 29.06 16.44 7.09
CA ALA A 58 27.89 17.11 6.51
C ALA A 58 28.00 18.63 6.57
N ASN A 59 28.86 19.17 7.43
CA ASN A 59 29.12 20.62 7.54
C ASN A 59 30.58 20.92 7.17
N GLN A 60 30.75 21.92 6.31
CA GLN A 60 32.04 22.41 5.85
C GLN A 60 32.28 23.82 6.39
N ASN A 61 33.54 24.20 6.60
CA ASN A 61 33.95 25.54 7.03
C ASN A 61 34.94 26.12 6.02
N LYS A 62 34.67 27.33 5.53
CA LYS A 62 35.51 28.01 4.53
C LYS A 62 36.97 28.04 4.95
N GLY A 63 37.87 27.68 4.04
CA GLY A 63 39.32 27.67 4.24
C GLY A 63 39.83 26.57 5.16
N GLN A 64 38.97 25.71 5.73
CA GLN A 64 39.38 24.58 6.55
C GLN A 64 39.61 23.34 5.69
N ALA A 65 40.53 22.49 6.13
CA ALA A 65 40.76 21.20 5.50
C ALA A 65 39.55 20.28 5.70
N SER A 66 39.18 19.58 4.64
CA SER A 66 38.09 18.61 4.62
C SER A 66 38.46 17.40 3.76
N GLY A 67 37.56 16.42 3.69
CA GLY A 67 37.78 15.27 2.84
C GLY A 67 36.64 14.27 2.84
N VAL A 68 36.75 13.35 1.89
CA VAL A 68 35.91 12.16 1.76
C VAL A 68 36.77 10.95 2.08
N LEU A 69 36.29 10.08 2.96
CA LEU A 69 36.96 8.84 3.36
C LEU A 69 36.17 7.65 2.80
N LEU A 70 36.88 6.69 2.22
CA LEU A 70 36.32 5.44 1.73
C LEU A 70 36.57 4.31 2.74
N TYR A 71 35.55 3.50 2.96
CA TYR A 71 35.56 2.34 3.83
C TYR A 71 34.98 1.13 3.12
N ARG A 72 35.37 -0.07 3.53
CA ARG A 72 34.56 -1.27 3.27
C ARG A 72 33.40 -1.37 4.23
N ALA A 73 32.40 -2.17 3.85
CA ALA A 73 31.24 -2.50 4.66
C ALA A 73 31.61 -3.13 6.03
N ASN A 74 32.79 -3.75 6.15
CA ASN A 74 33.29 -4.26 7.43
C ASN A 74 33.99 -3.21 8.32
N GLY A 75 34.02 -1.95 7.90
CA GLY A 75 34.63 -0.83 8.62
C GLY A 75 36.11 -0.60 8.37
N ARG A 76 36.77 -1.39 7.51
CA ARG A 76 38.16 -1.16 7.11
C ARG A 76 38.26 0.11 6.27
N ALA A 77 39.09 1.07 6.69
CA ALA A 77 39.41 2.25 5.88
C ALA A 77 40.24 1.86 4.64
N LEU A 78 39.93 2.49 3.51
CA LEU A 78 40.54 2.23 2.21
C LEU A 78 41.41 3.40 1.75
N LYS A 79 40.78 4.54 1.48
CA LYS A 79 41.41 5.72 0.88
C LYS A 79 40.79 7.01 1.44
N GLY A 80 41.53 8.11 1.38
CA GLY A 80 41.02 9.43 1.77
C GLY A 80 41.39 10.49 0.76
N MET A 81 40.40 11.26 0.32
CA MET A 81 40.54 12.38 -0.60
C MET A 81 40.43 13.68 0.20
N LYS A 82 41.46 14.52 0.17
CA LYS A 82 41.51 15.77 0.95
C LYS A 82 41.35 16.97 0.03
N PHE A 83 40.63 17.99 0.52
CA PHE A 83 40.47 19.26 -0.17
C PHE A 83 40.33 20.40 0.86
N VAL A 84 40.41 21.65 0.41
CA VAL A 84 40.11 22.82 1.23
C VAL A 84 38.70 23.28 0.89
N ALA A 85 37.83 23.39 1.90
CA ALA A 85 36.47 23.82 1.68
C ALA A 85 36.44 25.27 1.16
N THR A 86 35.84 25.49 0.00
CA THR A 86 35.78 26.81 -0.65
C THR A 86 34.86 27.79 0.06
N ASP A 87 33.92 27.29 0.86
CA ASP A 87 32.95 28.09 1.63
C ASP A 87 32.56 27.38 2.95
N SER A 88 31.73 28.00 3.80
CA SER A 88 31.05 27.38 4.97
C SER A 88 29.61 26.93 4.70
N GLY A 89 29.11 25.84 5.30
CA GLY A 89 27.71 25.39 5.15
C GLY A 89 27.52 23.88 5.05
N ARG A 90 26.25 23.44 4.94
CA ARG A 90 25.88 22.02 4.82
C ARG A 90 26.12 21.52 3.40
N VAL A 91 26.52 20.26 3.27
CA VAL A 91 26.80 19.60 1.99
C VAL A 91 25.97 18.34 1.81
N GLN A 92 25.91 17.89 0.57
CA GLN A 92 25.34 16.62 0.14
C GLN A 92 26.41 15.83 -0.61
N LEU A 93 26.43 14.52 -0.44
CA LEU A 93 27.37 13.61 -1.11
C LEU A 93 26.57 12.59 -1.90
N GLU A 94 26.83 12.51 -3.20
CA GLU A 94 26.19 11.56 -4.11
C GLU A 94 27.24 10.74 -4.85
N SER A 95 26.91 9.49 -5.17
CA SER A 95 27.67 8.67 -6.10
C SER A 95 26.98 8.63 -7.46
N TYR A 96 27.77 8.48 -8.52
CA TYR A 96 27.25 8.23 -9.86
C TYR A 96 28.17 7.27 -10.61
N ARG A 97 27.65 6.57 -11.61
CA ARG A 97 28.43 5.71 -12.50
C ARG A 97 28.58 6.36 -13.87
N LEU A 98 29.80 6.32 -14.41
CA LEU A 98 30.11 6.72 -15.77
C LEU A 98 31.07 5.69 -16.36
N ASN A 99 30.74 5.12 -17.52
CA ASN A 99 31.56 4.11 -18.20
C ASN A 99 31.97 2.92 -17.29
N GLY A 100 31.07 2.49 -16.41
CA GLY A 100 31.30 1.37 -15.49
C GLY A 100 32.04 1.70 -14.19
N GLN A 101 32.65 2.89 -14.08
CA GLN A 101 33.36 3.36 -12.90
C GLN A 101 32.45 4.25 -12.02
N SER A 102 32.58 4.16 -10.70
CA SER A 102 31.85 5.05 -9.78
C SER A 102 32.67 6.27 -9.39
N TYR A 103 32.01 7.40 -9.36
CA TYR A 103 32.54 8.71 -9.01
C TYR A 103 31.73 9.29 -7.84
N LEU A 104 32.23 10.38 -7.26
CA LEU A 104 31.57 11.08 -6.16
C LEU A 104 31.40 12.56 -6.46
N GLU A 105 30.27 13.11 -6.05
CA GLU A 105 30.01 14.55 -6.11
C GLU A 105 29.59 15.07 -4.75
N LEU A 106 30.21 16.18 -4.34
CA LEU A 106 29.88 16.87 -3.12
C LEU A 106 29.29 18.23 -3.48
N TYR A 107 27.97 18.31 -3.42
CA TYR A 107 27.24 19.54 -3.63
C TYR A 107 27.18 20.34 -2.34
N LYS A 108 27.32 21.65 -2.46
CA LYS A 108 27.22 22.56 -1.36
C LYS A 108 25.97 23.43 -1.43
N LYS A 109 25.12 23.31 -0.40
CA LYS A 109 23.89 24.10 -0.26
C LYS A 109 24.22 25.59 -0.12
N GLY A 110 23.48 26.44 -0.83
CA GLY A 110 23.55 27.89 -0.75
C GLY A 110 24.67 28.58 -1.54
N SER A 111 25.82 27.93 -1.78
CA SER A 111 26.89 28.52 -2.61
C SER A 111 26.85 28.08 -4.07
N GLY A 112 26.07 27.05 -4.43
CA GLY A 112 26.01 26.52 -5.79
C GLY A 112 27.29 25.83 -6.27
N ALA A 113 28.23 25.56 -5.35
CA ALA A 113 29.49 24.88 -5.68
C ALA A 113 29.30 23.35 -5.68
N LEU A 114 29.80 22.69 -6.72
CA LEU A 114 29.81 21.24 -6.88
C LEU A 114 31.25 20.76 -7.03
N LEU A 115 31.72 19.93 -6.10
CA LEU A 115 33.02 19.25 -6.22
C LEU A 115 32.81 17.87 -6.83
N GLN A 116 33.58 17.54 -7.86
CA GLN A 116 33.58 16.23 -8.47
C GLN A 116 34.88 15.52 -8.11
N PHE A 117 34.79 14.26 -7.69
CA PHE A 117 35.92 13.44 -7.31
C PHE A 117 36.03 12.23 -8.23
N ASP A 118 37.26 11.97 -8.68
CA ASP A 118 37.70 10.69 -9.22
C ASP A 118 38.34 9.88 -8.08
N PRO A 119 37.63 8.90 -7.49
CA PRO A 119 38.15 8.17 -6.34
C PRO A 119 39.37 7.30 -6.68
N GLU A 120 39.47 6.80 -7.92
CA GLU A 120 40.57 5.97 -8.39
C GLU A 120 41.82 6.84 -8.61
N GLY A 121 41.71 7.88 -9.44
CA GLY A 121 42.81 8.79 -9.76
C GLY A 121 43.18 9.77 -8.65
N GLY A 122 42.27 10.02 -7.70
CA GLY A 122 42.45 10.96 -6.60
C GLY A 122 42.33 12.45 -6.99
N ALA A 123 41.95 12.74 -8.24
CA ALA A 123 41.72 14.09 -8.72
C ALA A 123 40.35 14.64 -8.28
N HIS A 124 40.24 15.96 -8.21
CA HIS A 124 38.95 16.63 -8.03
C HIS A 124 38.88 17.96 -8.80
N SER A 125 37.67 18.32 -9.23
CA SER A 125 37.37 19.56 -9.96
C SER A 125 36.18 20.30 -9.32
N PHE A 126 36.06 21.59 -9.65
CA PHE A 126 34.99 22.45 -9.15
C PHE A 126 34.12 22.93 -10.32
N LEU A 127 32.81 22.87 -10.12
CA LEU A 127 31.82 23.53 -10.96
C LEU A 127 31.04 24.53 -10.10
N GLN A 128 30.78 25.71 -10.66
CA GLN A 128 30.07 26.79 -9.99
C GLN A 128 28.79 27.07 -10.74
N PHE A 129 27.66 27.02 -10.04
CA PHE A 129 26.36 27.44 -10.54
C PHE A 129 25.92 28.73 -9.85
N SER A 130 25.16 29.55 -10.56
CA SER A 130 24.50 30.74 -10.00
C SER A 130 22.99 30.54 -10.16
N PHE A 131 22.24 30.76 -9.08
CA PHE A 131 20.80 30.56 -9.03
C PHE A 131 20.13 31.85 -8.56
N GLU A 132 18.97 32.16 -9.12
CA GLU A 132 18.12 33.27 -8.66
C GLU A 132 17.36 32.91 -7.40
N ASP A 133 16.87 31.66 -7.32
CA ASP A 133 16.18 31.10 -6.18
C ASP A 133 17.13 30.31 -5.25
N ALA A 134 16.71 30.12 -4.00
CA ALA A 134 17.41 29.23 -3.09
C ALA A 134 17.33 27.77 -3.59
N VAL A 135 18.49 27.11 -3.66
CA VAL A 135 18.62 25.71 -4.12
C VAL A 135 19.09 24.81 -2.98
N ASP A 136 18.40 23.69 -2.80
CA ASP A 136 18.62 22.72 -1.72
C ASP A 136 19.57 21.59 -2.09
N GLY A 137 19.76 21.32 -3.38
CA GLY A 137 20.53 20.19 -3.89
C GLY A 137 20.80 20.30 -5.39
N VAL A 138 21.87 19.65 -5.86
CA VAL A 138 22.16 19.48 -7.28
C VAL A 138 22.45 18.01 -7.52
N PHE A 139 21.75 17.44 -8.49
CA PHE A 139 21.75 16.01 -8.79
C PHE A 139 22.02 15.78 -10.27
N ARG A 140 22.63 14.65 -10.63
CA ARG A 140 22.79 14.28 -12.04
C ARG A 140 21.46 13.87 -12.66
N SER A 141 21.30 14.22 -13.93
CA SER A 141 20.20 13.77 -14.76
C SER A 141 20.57 12.52 -15.55
N ALA A 142 19.61 11.63 -15.78
CA ALA A 142 19.76 10.48 -16.67
C ALA A 142 19.87 10.86 -18.15
N PHE A 143 19.63 12.14 -18.49
CA PHE A 143 19.55 12.64 -19.87
C PHE A 143 20.81 13.41 -20.31
N GLY A 144 21.99 12.95 -19.87
CA GLY A 144 23.29 13.38 -20.39
C GLY A 144 24.39 13.49 -19.34
N ASP A 145 25.62 13.20 -19.73
CA ASP A 145 26.80 13.11 -18.84
C ASP A 145 27.18 14.41 -18.14
N GLN A 146 26.64 15.55 -18.59
CA GLN A 146 26.86 16.86 -17.97
C GLN A 146 25.54 17.61 -17.73
N ARG A 147 24.44 16.87 -17.58
CA ARG A 147 23.13 17.45 -17.22
C ARG A 147 22.84 17.23 -15.75
N TYR A 148 22.31 18.27 -15.11
CA TYR A 148 21.96 18.25 -13.69
C TYR A 148 20.55 18.79 -13.46
N LEU A 149 20.03 18.52 -12.27
CA LEU A 149 18.79 19.05 -11.74
C LEU A 149 19.11 19.73 -10.40
N ALA A 150 18.87 21.05 -10.31
CA ALA A 150 18.95 21.80 -9.07
C ALA A 150 17.57 21.85 -8.42
N THR A 151 17.44 21.38 -7.18
CA THR A 151 16.18 21.39 -6.45
C THR A 151 15.91 22.76 -5.83
N ILE A 152 14.75 23.35 -6.11
CA ILE A 152 14.36 24.66 -5.59
C ILE A 152 13.81 24.47 -4.18
N ALA A 153 14.25 25.30 -3.24
CA ALA A 153 13.76 25.31 -1.87
C ALA A 153 12.34 25.93 -1.83
N ASN A 154 11.32 25.08 -1.78
CA ASN A 154 9.91 25.46 -1.75
C ASN A 154 9.13 24.45 -0.89
N ASP A 155 8.36 24.93 0.08
CA ASP A 155 7.60 24.06 1.01
C ASP A 155 6.30 23.52 0.42
N ASP A 156 5.79 24.15 -0.65
CA ASP A 156 4.49 23.86 -1.25
C ASP A 156 4.60 23.07 -2.56
N LEU A 157 5.56 23.47 -3.41
CA LEU A 157 5.79 22.87 -4.73
C LEU A 157 7.09 22.07 -4.76
N SER A 158 7.13 21.11 -5.68
CA SER A 158 8.31 20.30 -5.93
C SER A 158 8.91 20.71 -7.27
N GLU A 159 9.81 21.68 -7.23
CA GLU A 159 10.36 22.32 -8.42
C GLU A 159 11.87 22.11 -8.57
N VAL A 160 12.32 22.09 -9.83
CA VAL A 160 13.72 21.96 -10.18
C VAL A 160 14.10 22.90 -11.31
N PHE A 161 15.37 23.29 -11.35
CA PHE A 161 16.01 23.81 -12.55
C PHE A 161 16.75 22.69 -13.27
N THR A 162 16.57 22.56 -14.58
CA THR A 162 17.47 21.75 -15.41
C THR A 162 18.72 22.56 -15.75
N LEU A 163 19.88 21.93 -15.66
CA LEU A 163 21.17 22.58 -15.78
C LEU A 163 22.06 21.90 -16.83
N ALA A 164 22.84 22.71 -17.52
CA ALA A 164 24.07 22.34 -18.21
C ALA A 164 25.26 23.02 -17.51
N PRO A 165 26.52 22.69 -17.82
CA PRO A 165 27.67 23.32 -17.18
C PRO A 165 27.62 24.85 -17.34
N GLY A 166 27.45 25.55 -16.22
CA GLY A 166 27.40 27.01 -16.17
C GLY A 166 26.09 27.67 -16.63
N VAL A 167 25.03 26.92 -16.96
CA VAL A 167 23.78 27.48 -17.50
C VAL A 167 22.54 26.82 -16.87
N VAL A 168 21.61 27.64 -16.40
CA VAL A 168 20.23 27.24 -16.09
C VAL A 168 19.43 27.21 -17.38
N ILE A 169 18.78 26.09 -17.68
CA ILE A 169 18.05 25.89 -18.94
C ILE A 169 16.57 26.22 -18.75
N GLU A 170 15.88 25.53 -17.85
CA GLU A 170 14.45 25.71 -17.60
C GLU A 170 14.07 25.34 -16.16
N ARG A 171 12.93 25.87 -15.70
CA ARG A 171 12.28 25.53 -14.43
C ARG A 171 11.14 24.55 -14.69
N GLN A 172 11.07 23.46 -13.92
CA GLN A 172 10.04 22.43 -14.04
C GLN A 172 9.38 22.19 -12.67
N ASN A 173 8.05 22.01 -12.64
CA ASN A 173 7.34 21.48 -11.48
C ASN A 173 7.15 19.96 -11.66
N ILE A 174 8.00 19.18 -11.01
CA ILE A 174 8.02 17.71 -11.09
C ILE A 174 6.95 17.05 -10.19
N GLY A 175 6.28 17.84 -9.34
CA GLY A 175 5.12 17.44 -8.53
C GLY A 175 3.77 17.87 -9.09
N ARG A 176 3.72 18.39 -10.34
CA ARG A 176 2.50 19.02 -10.88
C ARG A 176 1.28 18.11 -10.86
N PHE A 177 1.44 16.85 -11.25
CA PHE A 177 0.34 15.87 -11.28
C PHE A 177 -0.30 15.66 -9.90
N GLU A 178 0.50 15.70 -8.84
CA GLU A 178 0.05 15.52 -7.45
C GLU A 178 -0.60 16.79 -6.88
N ASN A 179 -0.26 17.95 -7.44
CA ASN A 179 -0.90 19.23 -7.12
C ASN A 179 -2.33 19.33 -7.68
N GLU A 180 -2.70 18.51 -8.66
CA GLU A 180 -3.99 18.57 -9.32
C GLU A 180 -5.10 17.85 -8.52
N PHE A 181 -6.31 18.40 -8.58
CA PHE A 181 -7.53 17.78 -8.07
C PHE A 181 -8.42 17.37 -9.24
N TRP A 182 -8.80 16.10 -9.25
CA TRP A 182 -9.50 15.50 -10.38
C TRP A 182 -11.00 15.32 -10.11
N ILE A 183 -11.85 15.89 -10.95
CA ILE A 183 -13.30 15.76 -10.80
C ILE A 183 -13.95 15.31 -12.09
N THR A 184 -14.88 14.36 -11.97
CA THR A 184 -15.74 13.97 -13.09
C THR A 184 -16.96 14.88 -13.15
N VAL A 185 -17.24 15.43 -14.33
CA VAL A 185 -18.21 16.53 -14.48
C VAL A 185 -19.06 16.42 -15.75
N ASP A 186 -18.88 15.36 -16.53
CA ASP A 186 -19.49 15.17 -17.86
C ASP A 186 -21.02 15.25 -17.83
N LYS A 187 -21.64 14.81 -16.72
CA LYS A 187 -23.11 14.89 -16.54
C LYS A 187 -23.59 16.28 -16.07
N PHE A 188 -22.70 17.15 -15.61
CA PHE A 188 -23.03 18.46 -15.02
C PHE A 188 -22.90 19.64 -15.99
N GLY A 189 -22.53 19.38 -17.25
CA GLY A 189 -22.48 20.41 -18.30
C GLY A 189 -21.18 21.19 -18.38
N PHE A 190 -20.12 20.73 -17.69
CA PHE A 190 -18.78 21.28 -17.82
C PHE A 190 -18.01 20.59 -18.95
N THR A 191 -17.07 21.32 -19.53
CA THR A 191 -16.17 20.90 -20.60
C THR A 191 -14.71 21.12 -20.18
N GLN A 192 -13.75 20.59 -20.94
CA GLN A 192 -12.33 20.81 -20.64
C GLN A 192 -11.91 22.29 -20.70
N GLU A 193 -12.67 23.14 -21.40
CA GLU A 193 -12.42 24.58 -21.46
C GLU A 193 -12.75 25.28 -20.14
N ASP A 194 -13.58 24.67 -19.29
CA ASP A 194 -13.95 25.20 -17.96
C ASP A 194 -12.98 24.75 -16.84
N GLU A 195 -11.89 24.06 -17.18
CA GLU A 195 -10.88 23.62 -16.20
C GLU A 195 -10.09 24.79 -15.61
N GLY A 196 -9.75 24.66 -14.33
CA GLY A 196 -8.80 25.54 -13.67
C GLY A 196 -7.35 25.17 -13.98
N GLU A 197 -6.42 25.91 -13.39
CA GLU A 197 -5.00 25.58 -13.36
C GLU A 197 -4.75 24.23 -12.67
N TYR A 198 -5.33 23.98 -11.49
CA TYR A 198 -5.11 22.80 -10.66
C TYR A 198 -6.34 21.91 -10.51
N ILE A 199 -7.55 22.46 -10.67
CA ILE A 199 -8.78 21.69 -10.69
C ILE A 199 -9.04 21.23 -12.13
N LYS A 200 -8.91 19.92 -12.34
CA LYS A 200 -8.95 19.30 -13.66
C LYS A 200 -10.11 18.34 -13.81
N PHE A 201 -10.60 18.18 -15.03
CA PHE A 201 -11.66 17.25 -15.33
C PHE A 201 -11.13 15.93 -15.88
N THR A 202 -11.79 14.87 -15.41
CA THR A 202 -11.50 13.49 -15.75
C THR A 202 -12.80 12.75 -16.05
N LYS A 203 -12.70 11.51 -16.53
CA LYS A 203 -13.84 10.62 -16.74
C LYS A 203 -13.80 9.47 -15.77
N TYR A 204 -14.97 9.05 -15.31
CA TYR A 204 -15.10 7.78 -14.60
C TYR A 204 -15.29 6.67 -15.61
N ALA A 205 -14.32 5.77 -15.71
CA ALA A 205 -14.32 4.68 -16.66
C ALA A 205 -14.62 3.36 -15.94
N HIS A 206 -15.86 3.25 -15.47
CA HIS A 206 -16.41 2.04 -14.86
C HIS A 206 -16.56 0.92 -15.89
N LEU A 207 -15.99 -0.25 -15.59
CA LEU A 207 -16.07 -1.43 -16.43
C LEU A 207 -16.23 -2.70 -15.57
N ARG A 208 -17.41 -3.31 -15.63
CA ARG A 208 -17.64 -4.68 -15.16
C ARG A 208 -16.92 -5.68 -16.04
N ALA A 209 -15.69 -6.03 -15.70
CA ALA A 209 -14.84 -6.96 -16.46
C ALA A 209 -15.44 -8.36 -16.47
N ASP A 210 -16.01 -8.79 -15.35
CA ASP A 210 -16.78 -10.03 -15.22
C ASP A 210 -17.99 -10.05 -16.18
N ALA A 211 -18.83 -9.00 -16.18
CA ALA A 211 -20.02 -8.92 -17.02
C ALA A 211 -19.72 -8.69 -18.51
N SER A 212 -18.53 -8.19 -18.80
CA SER A 212 -18.04 -7.99 -20.17
C SER A 212 -17.35 -9.22 -20.73
N SER A 213 -17.20 -10.30 -19.96
CA SER A 213 -16.65 -11.58 -20.41
C SER A 213 -17.73 -12.49 -21.02
N PRO A 214 -17.41 -13.28 -22.07
CA PRO A 214 -18.27 -14.37 -22.55
C PRO A 214 -18.63 -15.40 -21.47
N ALA A 215 -17.74 -15.60 -20.49
CA ALA A 215 -17.96 -16.55 -19.40
C ALA A 215 -19.08 -16.10 -18.46
N TYR A 216 -19.42 -14.80 -18.43
CA TYR A 216 -20.54 -14.29 -17.66
C TYR A 216 -21.86 -15.00 -17.95
N LYS A 217 -22.11 -15.31 -19.23
CA LYS A 217 -23.31 -16.03 -19.68
C LYS A 217 -23.08 -17.53 -19.85
N ASN A 218 -21.84 -17.98 -19.75
CA ASN A 218 -21.45 -19.35 -20.01
C ASN A 218 -20.42 -19.86 -18.99
N PRO A 219 -20.85 -20.39 -17.84
CA PRO A 219 -19.94 -20.95 -16.83
C PRO A 219 -19.05 -22.08 -17.34
N SER A 220 -19.44 -22.78 -18.42
CA SER A 220 -18.65 -23.90 -18.97
C SER A 220 -17.27 -23.51 -19.45
N LEU A 221 -17.05 -22.22 -19.79
CA LEU A 221 -15.74 -21.71 -20.17
C LEU A 221 -14.74 -21.77 -19.02
N PHE A 222 -15.20 -21.50 -17.79
CA PHE A 222 -14.34 -21.49 -16.61
C PHE A 222 -14.50 -22.71 -15.71
N SER A 223 -15.53 -23.53 -15.89
CA SER A 223 -15.61 -24.85 -15.25
C SER A 223 -14.80 -25.93 -15.95
N SER A 224 -14.35 -25.68 -17.19
CA SER A 224 -13.42 -26.57 -17.91
C SER A 224 -12.01 -26.41 -17.37
N GLU A 225 -11.18 -27.43 -17.44
CA GLU A 225 -9.72 -27.35 -17.18
C GLU A 225 -8.91 -27.13 -18.48
N ASP A 226 -9.57 -26.59 -19.52
CA ASP A 226 -8.98 -26.37 -20.84
C ASP A 226 -8.52 -24.91 -20.94
N PRO A 227 -7.20 -24.64 -21.02
CA PRO A 227 -6.67 -23.27 -21.11
C PRO A 227 -7.23 -22.48 -22.29
N ALA A 228 -7.54 -23.11 -23.43
CA ALA A 228 -8.08 -22.42 -24.59
C ALA A 228 -9.48 -21.84 -24.30
N LYS A 229 -10.28 -22.51 -23.47
CA LYS A 229 -11.58 -21.98 -23.02
C LYS A 229 -11.41 -20.86 -22.00
N TRP A 230 -10.36 -20.90 -21.17
CA TRP A 230 -10.04 -19.80 -20.27
C TRP A 230 -9.65 -18.56 -21.04
N GLU A 231 -8.81 -18.70 -22.06
CA GLU A 231 -8.45 -17.61 -22.98
C GLU A 231 -9.68 -17.04 -23.69
N GLN A 232 -10.62 -17.89 -24.09
CA GLN A 232 -11.89 -17.42 -24.65
C GLN A 232 -12.71 -16.64 -23.61
N GLY A 233 -12.75 -17.12 -22.36
CA GLY A 233 -13.47 -16.48 -21.27
C GLY A 233 -12.84 -15.16 -20.83
N MET A 234 -11.52 -15.00 -20.84
CA MET A 234 -10.88 -13.77 -20.38
C MET A 234 -11.01 -12.59 -21.36
N ARG A 235 -11.32 -12.86 -22.65
CA ARG A 235 -11.45 -11.82 -23.68
C ARG A 235 -12.70 -10.99 -23.45
N LEU A 236 -12.53 -9.71 -23.16
CA LEU A 236 -13.66 -8.79 -23.04
C LEU A 236 -14.39 -8.63 -24.37
N ALA A 237 -15.72 -8.64 -24.29
CA ALA A 237 -16.61 -8.41 -25.42
C ALA A 237 -16.36 -7.00 -25.98
N ARG A 238 -16.02 -6.92 -27.27
CA ARG A 238 -15.68 -5.67 -27.98
C ARG A 238 -16.76 -4.58 -27.90
N SER A 239 -18.02 -4.96 -27.69
CA SER A 239 -19.14 -4.03 -27.50
C SER A 239 -19.08 -3.27 -26.18
N GLY A 240 -18.52 -3.87 -25.12
CA GLY A 240 -18.35 -3.24 -23.81
C GLY A 240 -17.15 -2.30 -23.69
N LEU A 241 -16.23 -2.34 -24.66
CA LEU A 241 -15.00 -1.55 -24.63
C LEU A 241 -15.19 -0.10 -25.12
N GLY A 242 -16.19 0.19 -25.95
CA GLY A 242 -16.49 1.56 -26.39
C GLY A 242 -15.27 2.33 -26.93
N ARG A 243 -14.89 3.42 -26.25
CA ARG A 243 -13.75 4.32 -26.59
C ARG A 243 -12.37 3.72 -26.29
N LEU A 244 -12.28 2.60 -25.56
CA LEU A 244 -11.05 1.83 -25.31
C LEU A 244 -10.41 1.25 -26.57
N LYS A 245 -11.09 1.32 -27.72
CA LYS A 245 -10.49 0.97 -29.02
C LYS A 245 -9.44 1.97 -29.49
N GLN A 246 -9.45 3.18 -28.94
CA GLN A 246 -8.50 4.22 -29.32
C GLN A 246 -7.24 4.14 -28.43
N PRO A 247 -6.05 4.45 -28.95
CA PRO A 247 -4.85 4.63 -28.13
C PRO A 247 -5.09 5.59 -26.97
N LEU A 248 -4.50 5.33 -25.79
CA LEU A 248 -4.73 6.10 -24.57
C LEU A 248 -4.41 7.60 -24.73
N ILE A 249 -3.46 7.96 -25.59
CA ILE A 249 -3.14 9.36 -25.93
C ILE A 249 -4.33 10.15 -26.50
N ASN A 250 -5.22 9.45 -27.21
CA ASN A 250 -6.43 10.00 -27.81
C ASN A 250 -7.65 9.90 -26.88
N GLN A 251 -7.49 9.27 -25.72
CA GLN A 251 -8.50 9.23 -24.68
C GLN A 251 -8.32 10.43 -23.74
N GLY A 252 -9.43 10.84 -23.11
CA GLY A 252 -9.35 11.80 -22.01
C GLY A 252 -8.69 11.16 -20.78
N ARG A 253 -8.26 12.00 -19.84
CA ARG A 253 -7.83 11.55 -18.51
C ARG A 253 -8.96 10.77 -17.85
N SER A 254 -8.62 9.67 -17.19
CA SER A 254 -9.61 8.74 -16.66
C SER A 254 -9.24 8.21 -15.28
N LEU A 255 -10.25 8.10 -14.42
CA LEU A 255 -10.29 7.24 -13.25
C LEU A 255 -10.81 5.88 -13.75
N TRP A 256 -9.95 4.87 -13.79
CA TRP A 256 -10.31 3.55 -14.30
C TRP A 256 -10.86 2.70 -13.17
N GLU A 257 -12.04 2.13 -13.34
CA GLU A 257 -12.59 1.15 -12.41
C GLU A 257 -12.93 -0.16 -13.14
N PRO A 258 -11.92 -0.93 -13.55
CA PRO A 258 -12.14 -2.28 -14.04
C PRO A 258 -12.41 -3.19 -12.86
N CYS A 259 -13.62 -3.70 -12.72
CA CYS A 259 -14.00 -4.41 -11.51
C CYS A 259 -14.77 -5.68 -11.80
N PHE A 260 -14.90 -6.48 -10.76
CA PHE A 260 -16.04 -7.35 -10.56
C PHE A 260 -16.69 -7.01 -9.22
N THR A 261 -17.93 -7.43 -9.03
CA THR A 261 -18.62 -7.31 -7.74
C THR A 261 -19.51 -8.52 -7.50
N HIS A 262 -19.85 -8.80 -6.24
CA HIS A 262 -20.82 -9.84 -5.86
C HIS A 262 -22.22 -9.59 -6.44
N ARG A 263 -22.46 -8.38 -6.93
CA ARG A 263 -23.72 -7.92 -7.48
C ARG A 263 -23.86 -8.31 -8.96
N GLN A 264 -24.50 -9.44 -9.23
CA GLN A 264 -24.64 -9.97 -10.59
C GLN A 264 -25.95 -9.52 -11.23
N PHE A 265 -25.90 -9.08 -12.49
CA PHE A 265 -27.08 -8.70 -13.26
C PHE A 265 -28.05 -9.89 -13.36
N ASN A 266 -29.18 -9.79 -12.68
CA ASN A 266 -30.07 -10.94 -12.47
C ASN A 266 -30.62 -11.50 -13.81
N ASP A 267 -30.87 -10.63 -14.78
CA ASP A 267 -31.36 -10.95 -16.14
C ASP A 267 -30.33 -11.65 -17.04
N ARG A 268 -29.04 -11.64 -16.66
CA ARG A 268 -27.93 -12.13 -17.51
C ARG A 268 -27.14 -13.26 -16.87
N PHE A 269 -27.34 -13.53 -15.58
CA PHE A 269 -26.57 -14.49 -14.80
C PHE A 269 -27.29 -15.86 -14.62
N ASP A 270 -28.34 -16.14 -15.40
CA ASP A 270 -29.17 -17.35 -15.29
C ASP A 270 -28.38 -18.67 -15.35
N ALA A 271 -27.40 -18.76 -16.24
CA ALA A 271 -26.60 -19.97 -16.42
C ALA A 271 -25.76 -20.30 -15.17
N TRP A 272 -25.36 -19.30 -14.39
CA TRP A 272 -24.65 -19.50 -13.13
C TRP A 272 -25.62 -19.79 -11.97
N LYS A 273 -26.76 -19.09 -11.92
CA LYS A 273 -27.81 -19.31 -10.90
C LYS A 273 -28.36 -20.74 -10.90
N SER A 274 -28.42 -21.38 -12.07
CA SER A 274 -28.99 -22.72 -12.23
C SER A 274 -28.06 -23.84 -11.75
N VAL A 275 -26.75 -23.57 -11.57
CA VAL A 275 -25.79 -24.58 -11.12
C VAL A 275 -25.98 -24.86 -9.63
N LYS A 276 -26.15 -26.15 -9.30
CA LYS A 276 -26.29 -26.64 -7.92
C LYS A 276 -25.02 -27.31 -7.44
N ASP A 277 -24.75 -27.17 -6.15
CA ASP A 277 -23.76 -27.97 -5.43
C ASP A 277 -24.34 -29.38 -5.26
N THR A 278 -23.58 -30.39 -5.68
CA THR A 278 -24.12 -31.76 -5.81
C THR A 278 -24.31 -32.46 -4.47
N SER A 279 -23.62 -32.02 -3.40
CA SER A 279 -23.78 -32.64 -2.08
C SER A 279 -24.95 -32.03 -1.30
N THR A 280 -25.23 -30.74 -1.49
CA THR A 280 -26.26 -30.02 -0.73
C THR A 280 -27.54 -29.74 -1.51
N GLY A 281 -27.50 -29.76 -2.85
CA GLY A 281 -28.60 -29.34 -3.72
C GLY A 281 -28.85 -27.82 -3.74
N LEU A 282 -28.07 -27.04 -2.99
CA LEU A 282 -28.16 -25.59 -2.90
C LEU A 282 -27.47 -24.92 -4.12
N PRO A 283 -27.78 -23.66 -4.43
CA PRO A 283 -27.05 -22.90 -5.46
C PRO A 283 -25.54 -22.91 -5.21
N LYS A 284 -24.74 -23.27 -6.22
CA LYS A 284 -23.28 -23.41 -6.08
C LYS A 284 -22.57 -22.06 -5.97
N TYR A 285 -22.98 -21.08 -6.78
CA TYR A 285 -22.26 -19.83 -6.99
C TYR A 285 -22.97 -18.59 -6.41
N LEU A 286 -24.08 -18.78 -5.69
CA LEU A 286 -24.86 -17.68 -5.11
C LEU A 286 -24.61 -17.56 -3.61
N ALA A 287 -24.65 -16.34 -3.12
CA ALA A 287 -24.64 -16.06 -1.69
C ALA A 287 -25.98 -16.48 -1.09
N LEU A 288 -25.94 -17.12 0.07
CA LEU A 288 -27.12 -17.68 0.73
C LEU A 288 -27.36 -17.07 2.12
N SER A 289 -28.62 -16.88 2.48
CA SER A 289 -29.02 -16.46 3.82
C SER A 289 -28.85 -17.56 4.86
N ARG A 290 -29.04 -17.21 6.15
CA ARG A 290 -29.02 -18.17 7.26
C ARG A 290 -30.05 -19.31 7.09
N LEU A 291 -31.09 -19.09 6.28
CA LEU A 291 -32.13 -20.05 5.92
C LEU A 291 -31.95 -20.67 4.53
N ASN A 292 -30.79 -20.47 3.90
CA ASN A 292 -30.41 -21.00 2.59
C ASN A 292 -31.18 -20.41 1.39
N ASN A 293 -31.80 -19.26 1.54
CA ASN A 293 -32.44 -18.56 0.43
C ASN A 293 -31.42 -17.71 -0.34
N VAL A 294 -31.73 -17.45 -1.61
CA VAL A 294 -30.87 -16.64 -2.49
C VAL A 294 -31.08 -15.15 -2.19
N SER A 295 -29.96 -14.40 -2.09
CA SER A 295 -30.01 -12.94 -1.91
C SER A 295 -30.28 -12.21 -3.22
N TYR A 296 -31.31 -11.37 -3.24
CA TYR A 296 -31.63 -10.45 -4.34
C TYR A 296 -31.68 -9.00 -3.83
N TYR A 297 -31.25 -8.07 -4.68
CA TYR A 297 -31.35 -6.65 -4.36
C TYR A 297 -31.54 -5.81 -5.63
N GLY A 298 -31.95 -4.56 -5.45
CA GLY A 298 -32.08 -3.59 -6.52
C GLY A 298 -31.91 -2.15 -6.01
N GLU A 299 -31.88 -1.22 -6.95
CA GLU A 299 -31.59 0.20 -6.72
C GLU A 299 -32.70 1.05 -7.34
N PHE A 300 -32.91 2.27 -6.85
CA PHE A 300 -33.87 3.24 -7.39
C PHE A 300 -35.30 2.69 -7.51
N GLY A 301 -35.74 1.91 -6.52
CA GLY A 301 -37.07 1.32 -6.45
C GLY A 301 -37.22 -0.03 -7.17
N ALA A 302 -36.20 -0.50 -7.89
CA ALA A 302 -36.17 -1.88 -8.38
C ALA A 302 -35.85 -2.86 -7.23
N LYS A 303 -36.43 -4.07 -7.24
CA LYS A 303 -36.27 -5.04 -6.15
C LYS A 303 -35.28 -6.18 -6.46
N ASP A 304 -35.20 -6.61 -7.72
CA ASP A 304 -34.47 -7.82 -8.15
C ASP A 304 -33.57 -7.57 -9.38
N SER A 305 -33.01 -6.36 -9.51
CA SER A 305 -32.08 -6.03 -10.59
C SER A 305 -30.81 -6.88 -10.53
N PHE A 306 -30.45 -7.33 -9.33
CA PHE A 306 -29.23 -8.06 -9.07
C PHE A 306 -29.47 -9.28 -8.19
N VAL A 307 -28.64 -10.30 -8.38
CA VAL A 307 -28.52 -11.48 -7.53
C VAL A 307 -27.14 -11.50 -6.88
N GLY A 308 -27.06 -11.87 -5.61
CA GLY A 308 -25.79 -11.98 -4.89
C GLY A 308 -25.03 -13.26 -5.27
N SER A 309 -23.83 -13.13 -5.84
CA SER A 309 -22.87 -14.23 -5.96
C SER A 309 -22.02 -14.36 -4.70
N THR A 310 -21.65 -15.58 -4.33
CA THR A 310 -20.80 -15.83 -3.15
C THR A 310 -19.37 -15.34 -3.37
N TYR A 311 -18.71 -14.86 -2.32
CA TYR A 311 -17.27 -14.60 -2.37
C TYR A 311 -16.42 -15.83 -2.03
N ALA A 312 -17.04 -16.98 -1.74
CA ALA A 312 -16.37 -18.19 -1.31
C ALA A 312 -15.19 -18.58 -2.22
N PHE A 313 -14.09 -18.99 -1.58
CA PHE A 313 -12.95 -19.59 -2.26
C PHE A 313 -13.15 -21.09 -2.48
N GLY A 314 -12.32 -21.69 -3.33
CA GLY A 314 -12.42 -23.12 -3.65
C GLY A 314 -13.54 -23.42 -4.64
N LEU A 315 -13.96 -22.42 -5.41
CA LEU A 315 -14.92 -22.54 -6.51
C LEU A 315 -14.22 -22.12 -7.81
N PRO A 316 -13.40 -23.00 -8.44
CA PRO A 316 -12.47 -22.59 -9.51
C PRO A 316 -13.11 -21.82 -10.66
N ALA A 317 -14.34 -22.19 -11.06
CA ALA A 317 -15.05 -21.48 -12.12
C ALA A 317 -15.38 -20.02 -11.75
N LEU A 318 -15.80 -19.79 -10.50
CA LEU A 318 -16.14 -18.47 -9.99
C LEU A 318 -14.88 -17.65 -9.72
N ASP A 319 -13.84 -18.27 -9.16
CA ASP A 319 -12.51 -17.66 -8.99
C ASP A 319 -11.97 -17.13 -10.32
N ARG A 320 -12.06 -17.95 -11.38
CA ARG A 320 -11.67 -17.57 -12.74
C ARG A 320 -12.54 -16.45 -13.32
N LEU A 321 -13.84 -16.40 -13.02
CA LEU A 321 -14.74 -15.33 -13.45
C LEU A 321 -14.34 -13.97 -12.86
N TYR A 322 -13.97 -13.97 -11.58
CA TYR A 322 -13.57 -12.75 -10.86
C TYR A 322 -12.19 -12.25 -11.27
N GLU A 323 -11.23 -13.16 -11.51
CA GLU A 323 -9.84 -12.77 -11.74
C GLU A 323 -9.44 -12.65 -13.21
N LEU A 324 -9.79 -13.63 -14.06
CA LEU A 324 -9.16 -13.73 -15.39
C LEU A 324 -9.56 -12.59 -16.35
N PRO A 325 -10.84 -12.19 -16.45
CA PRO A 325 -11.22 -11.03 -17.27
C PRO A 325 -10.58 -9.73 -16.77
N LEU A 326 -10.53 -9.55 -15.45
CA LEU A 326 -9.89 -8.40 -14.81
C LEU A 326 -8.39 -8.34 -15.13
N ARG A 327 -7.67 -9.47 -14.94
CA ARG A 327 -6.25 -9.61 -15.30
C ARG A 327 -6.02 -9.25 -16.77
N GLY A 328 -6.79 -9.83 -17.67
CA GLY A 328 -6.67 -9.57 -19.11
C GLY A 328 -6.80 -8.09 -19.46
N PHE A 329 -7.73 -7.38 -18.81
CA PHE A 329 -7.89 -5.94 -19.00
C PHE A 329 -6.75 -5.12 -18.41
N LEU A 330 -6.37 -5.40 -17.16
CA LEU A 330 -5.31 -4.65 -16.46
C LEU A 330 -3.97 -4.73 -17.19
N PHE A 331 -3.60 -5.91 -17.72
CA PHE A 331 -2.38 -6.07 -18.50
C PHE A 331 -2.41 -5.26 -19.80
N ALA A 332 -3.56 -5.20 -20.49
CA ALA A 332 -3.68 -4.37 -21.69
C ALA A 332 -3.66 -2.87 -21.37
N LEU A 333 -4.28 -2.45 -20.27
CA LEU A 333 -4.28 -1.06 -19.83
C LEU A 333 -2.88 -0.62 -19.37
N SER A 334 -2.10 -1.50 -18.74
CA SER A 334 -0.79 -1.15 -18.22
C SER A 334 0.25 -0.87 -19.31
N GLU A 335 0.14 -1.53 -20.47
CA GLU A 335 0.95 -1.21 -21.65
C GLU A 335 0.74 0.25 -22.07
N ALA A 336 -0.51 0.67 -22.24
CA ALA A 336 -0.85 2.03 -22.62
C ALA A 336 -0.51 3.06 -21.53
N HIS A 337 -0.66 2.67 -20.25
CA HIS A 337 -0.29 3.50 -19.11
C HIS A 337 1.19 3.88 -19.12
N ARG A 338 2.11 2.95 -19.43
CA ARG A 338 3.55 3.23 -19.45
C ARG A 338 3.94 4.30 -20.47
N GLU A 339 3.20 4.44 -21.56
CA GLU A 339 3.44 5.50 -22.55
C GLU A 339 2.92 6.86 -22.06
N HIS A 340 1.75 6.86 -21.41
CA HIS A 340 1.01 8.06 -21.00
C HIS A 340 0.48 7.98 -19.57
N PRO A 341 1.36 7.95 -18.56
CA PRO A 341 0.97 7.56 -17.21
C PRO A 341 0.01 8.58 -16.57
N GLU A 342 0.16 9.87 -16.88
CA GLU A 342 -0.70 10.97 -16.41
C GLU A 342 -2.12 10.96 -17.01
N ARG A 343 -2.42 10.07 -17.97
CA ARG A 343 -3.80 9.85 -18.45
C ARG A 343 -4.59 8.93 -17.52
N VAL A 344 -3.92 8.16 -16.65
CA VAL A 344 -4.52 7.24 -15.70
C VAL A 344 -4.38 7.83 -14.30
N ILE A 345 -5.48 8.40 -13.80
CA ILE A 345 -5.50 9.09 -12.50
C ILE A 345 -5.56 8.09 -11.33
N SER A 346 -6.38 7.05 -11.49
CA SER A 346 -6.49 5.92 -10.58
C SER A 346 -6.82 4.64 -11.36
N VAL A 347 -6.55 3.50 -10.73
CA VAL A 347 -7.04 2.18 -11.12
C VAL A 347 -7.70 1.56 -9.90
N GLU A 348 -9.01 1.34 -9.97
CA GLU A 348 -9.86 0.76 -8.94
C GLU A 348 -10.25 -0.66 -9.38
N PRO A 349 -9.47 -1.72 -9.05
CA PRO A 349 -9.70 -3.06 -9.58
C PRO A 349 -10.86 -3.81 -8.89
N ASN A 350 -11.61 -3.13 -8.01
CA ASN A 350 -12.72 -3.65 -7.23
C ASN A 350 -13.84 -2.62 -7.13
N HIS A 351 -15.06 -3.09 -6.91
CA HIS A 351 -16.26 -2.26 -6.78
C HIS A 351 -17.15 -2.81 -5.66
N GLU A 352 -17.20 -2.09 -4.55
CA GLU A 352 -18.06 -2.32 -3.39
C GLU A 352 -18.10 -3.81 -2.97
N HIS A 353 -16.96 -4.32 -2.51
CA HIS A 353 -16.88 -5.69 -2.04
C HIS A 353 -17.45 -5.79 -0.63
N GLU A 354 -18.65 -6.34 -0.52
CA GLU A 354 -19.36 -6.49 0.74
C GLU A 354 -20.15 -7.80 0.77
N ILE A 355 -20.38 -8.33 1.96
CA ILE A 355 -21.42 -9.35 2.16
C ILE A 355 -22.65 -8.63 2.73
N ALA A 356 -23.68 -8.54 1.90
CA ALA A 356 -24.95 -7.92 2.21
C ALA A 356 -26.09 -8.87 1.79
N ILE A 357 -26.69 -9.55 2.76
CA ILE A 357 -27.75 -10.53 2.50
C ILE A 357 -29.09 -10.02 3.00
N ARG A 358 -30.04 -9.88 2.09
CA ARG A 358 -31.35 -9.25 2.31
C ARG A 358 -32.38 -10.24 2.85
N GLU A 359 -32.13 -10.83 4.02
CA GLU A 359 -33.09 -11.66 4.76
C GLU A 359 -32.95 -11.54 6.28
N ASP A 360 -34.06 -11.72 6.99
CA ASP A 360 -34.22 -11.36 8.41
C ASP A 360 -33.07 -11.88 9.27
N GLN A 361 -32.25 -10.91 9.71
CA GLN A 361 -31.10 -11.03 10.61
C GLN A 361 -29.86 -11.76 10.05
N SER A 362 -29.80 -12.18 8.79
CA SER A 362 -28.63 -12.90 8.27
C SER A 362 -27.33 -12.12 8.45
N VAL A 363 -26.34 -12.74 9.12
CA VAL A 363 -24.98 -12.20 9.29
C VAL A 363 -24.01 -13.10 8.53
N GLY A 364 -23.51 -12.67 7.37
CA GLY A 364 -22.57 -13.43 6.55
C GLY A 364 -23.23 -14.24 5.41
N ASP A 365 -22.41 -14.92 4.62
CA ASP A 365 -22.82 -15.75 3.48
C ASP A 365 -22.76 -17.24 3.81
N TYR A 366 -23.91 -17.91 3.75
CA TYR A 366 -24.08 -19.31 4.13
C TYR A 366 -23.95 -20.30 2.96
N ASN A 367 -23.33 -19.88 1.86
CA ASN A 367 -22.98 -20.79 0.76
C ASN A 367 -22.19 -22.01 1.30
N PRO A 368 -22.44 -23.25 0.82
CA PRO A 368 -21.72 -24.44 1.29
C PRO A 368 -20.18 -24.32 1.23
N ALA A 369 -19.63 -23.58 0.26
CA ALA A 369 -18.20 -23.33 0.18
C ALA A 369 -17.69 -22.35 1.25
N MET A 370 -18.51 -21.38 1.70
CA MET A 370 -18.19 -20.55 2.86
C MET A 370 -18.13 -21.39 4.14
N ILE A 371 -19.07 -22.32 4.33
CA ILE A 371 -19.07 -23.19 5.52
C ILE A 371 -17.81 -24.06 5.57
N ARG A 372 -17.41 -24.67 4.44
CA ARG A 372 -16.14 -25.41 4.35
C ARG A 372 -14.93 -24.51 4.60
N GLY A 373 -14.92 -23.32 4.01
CA GLY A 373 -13.85 -22.35 4.26
C GLY A 373 -13.77 -21.89 5.72
N PHE A 374 -14.90 -21.82 6.42
CA PHE A 374 -14.92 -21.50 7.85
C PHE A 374 -14.31 -22.60 8.70
N GLU A 375 -14.56 -23.87 8.35
CA GLU A 375 -13.88 -25.02 8.97
C GLU A 375 -12.36 -24.92 8.81
N GLU A 376 -11.90 -24.67 7.59
CA GLU A 376 -10.48 -24.47 7.28
C GLU A 376 -9.91 -23.26 8.04
N TYR A 377 -10.64 -22.16 8.11
CA TYR A 377 -10.22 -20.96 8.83
C TYR A 377 -9.96 -21.25 10.32
N LEU A 378 -10.86 -21.98 10.98
CA LEU A 378 -10.70 -22.35 12.39
C LEU A 378 -9.50 -23.28 12.60
N THR A 379 -9.27 -24.24 11.71
CA THR A 379 -8.14 -25.16 11.84
C THR A 379 -6.78 -24.49 11.56
N HIS A 380 -6.74 -23.44 10.74
CA HIS A 380 -5.54 -22.64 10.54
C HIS A 380 -5.24 -21.68 11.71
N LEU A 381 -6.28 -21.17 12.40
CA LEU A 381 -6.09 -20.23 13.51
C LEU A 381 -5.93 -20.89 14.89
N TYR A 382 -6.52 -22.06 15.07
CA TYR A 382 -6.57 -22.72 16.38
C TYR A 382 -5.94 -24.12 16.38
N GLY A 383 -5.43 -24.59 15.24
CA GLY A 383 -4.70 -25.86 15.11
C GLY A 383 -5.44 -26.91 14.28
N ALA A 384 -4.70 -27.89 13.75
CA ALA A 384 -5.20 -28.87 12.78
C ALA A 384 -6.34 -29.78 13.31
N ASP A 385 -6.45 -29.97 14.63
CA ASP A 385 -7.55 -30.72 15.23
C ASP A 385 -8.79 -29.83 15.38
N LEU A 386 -9.77 -30.03 14.49
CA LEU A 386 -11.02 -29.29 14.52
C LEU A 386 -11.80 -29.48 15.84
N SER A 387 -11.75 -30.66 16.46
CA SER A 387 -12.44 -30.87 17.74
C SER A 387 -11.84 -30.00 18.84
N GLN A 388 -10.52 -29.84 18.84
CA GLN A 388 -9.82 -28.96 19.76
C GLN A 388 -10.11 -27.49 19.45
N ALA A 389 -10.07 -27.09 18.18
CA ALA A 389 -10.42 -25.74 17.75
C ALA A 389 -11.85 -25.36 18.16
N LEU A 390 -12.83 -26.22 17.92
CA LEU A 390 -14.22 -25.98 18.30
C LEU A 390 -14.39 -25.90 19.82
N ALA A 391 -13.72 -26.77 20.58
CA ALA A 391 -13.74 -26.69 22.05
C ALA A 391 -13.16 -25.35 22.56
N ALA A 392 -12.05 -24.88 21.99
CA ALA A 392 -11.43 -23.61 22.36
C ALA A 392 -12.34 -22.39 22.12
N ARG A 393 -13.26 -22.50 21.16
CA ARG A 393 -14.16 -21.42 20.72
C ARG A 393 -15.61 -21.59 21.19
N ASN A 394 -15.88 -22.58 22.05
CA ASN A 394 -17.23 -22.96 22.49
C ASN A 394 -18.18 -23.31 21.33
N GLY A 395 -17.64 -23.89 20.26
CA GLY A 395 -18.36 -24.29 19.05
C GLY A 395 -19.13 -25.62 19.19
N PRO A 396 -19.80 -26.07 18.12
CA PRO A 396 -20.48 -27.36 18.06
C PRO A 396 -19.50 -28.55 18.13
N SER A 397 -20.02 -29.77 18.23
CA SER A 397 -19.21 -30.97 17.94
C SER A 397 -18.92 -31.07 16.44
N VAL A 398 -17.82 -31.74 16.05
CA VAL A 398 -17.44 -31.94 14.64
C VAL A 398 -18.58 -32.47 13.76
N LEU A 399 -19.35 -33.46 14.24
CA LEU A 399 -20.50 -34.03 13.51
C LEU A 399 -21.66 -33.04 13.27
N LYS A 400 -21.69 -31.92 13.98
CA LYS A 400 -22.71 -30.87 13.91
C LYS A 400 -22.12 -29.56 13.39
N PHE A 401 -20.91 -29.59 12.82
CA PHE A 401 -20.23 -28.39 12.36
C PHE A 401 -21.08 -27.65 11.31
N ASP A 402 -21.31 -26.37 11.57
CA ASP A 402 -21.94 -25.40 10.67
C ASP A 402 -21.66 -24.00 11.22
N ALA A 403 -21.91 -22.96 10.41
CA ALA A 403 -21.91 -21.59 10.91
C ALA A 403 -23.11 -21.36 11.87
N PRO A 404 -23.01 -20.42 12.84
CA PRO A 404 -24.16 -19.98 13.62
C PRO A 404 -25.24 -19.43 12.69
N ARG A 405 -26.49 -19.85 12.87
CA ARG A 405 -27.64 -19.46 12.04
C ARG A 405 -28.74 -18.81 12.83
N ASP A 406 -28.66 -18.79 14.16
CA ASP A 406 -29.70 -18.31 15.07
C ASP A 406 -31.04 -19.04 14.89
N THR A 407 -30.98 -20.36 14.80
CA THR A 407 -32.12 -21.26 14.54
C THR A 407 -32.45 -22.19 15.72
N GLY A 408 -31.82 -21.94 16.88
CA GLY A 408 -32.08 -22.67 18.12
C GLY A 408 -31.38 -24.02 18.24
N ARG A 409 -30.26 -24.24 17.53
CA ARG A 409 -29.52 -25.52 17.54
C ARG A 409 -28.58 -25.71 18.75
N GLY A 410 -28.48 -24.71 19.62
CA GLY A 410 -27.65 -24.70 20.82
C GLY A 410 -27.13 -23.30 21.14
N SER A 411 -26.35 -23.15 22.21
CA SER A 411 -25.74 -21.87 22.59
C SER A 411 -24.79 -21.32 21.52
N TRP A 412 -24.06 -22.21 20.84
CA TRP A 412 -23.11 -21.88 19.76
C TRP A 412 -23.79 -21.32 18.50
N ASP A 413 -25.09 -21.57 18.32
CA ASP A 413 -25.84 -21.21 17.11
C ASP A 413 -26.35 -19.77 17.14
N ARG A 414 -26.34 -19.11 18.31
CA ARG A 414 -26.91 -17.77 18.50
C ARG A 414 -26.04 -16.69 17.86
N TYR A 415 -26.69 -15.65 17.36
CA TYR A 415 -26.01 -14.39 17.02
C TYR A 415 -25.75 -13.58 18.29
N ASP A 416 -24.60 -13.85 18.90
CA ASP A 416 -24.19 -13.27 20.17
C ASP A 416 -22.75 -12.77 20.04
N ALA A 417 -22.57 -11.44 20.07
CA ALA A 417 -21.26 -10.79 19.92
C ALA A 417 -20.28 -11.10 21.06
N ASP A 418 -20.76 -11.64 22.19
CA ASP A 418 -19.90 -12.13 23.27
C ASP A 418 -19.47 -13.59 23.05
N HIS A 419 -20.07 -14.29 22.08
CA HIS A 419 -19.78 -15.68 21.77
C HIS A 419 -18.63 -15.83 20.76
N LYS A 420 -17.52 -16.43 21.21
CA LYS A 420 -16.28 -16.62 20.43
C LYS A 420 -16.50 -17.23 19.03
N PHE A 421 -17.23 -18.34 18.94
CA PHE A 421 -17.53 -19.00 17.66
C PHE A 421 -18.32 -18.12 16.67
N PHE A 422 -19.22 -17.25 17.15
CA PHE A 422 -19.95 -16.31 16.30
C PHE A 422 -19.06 -15.17 15.82
N ASN A 423 -18.19 -14.65 16.70
CA ASN A 423 -17.18 -13.69 16.29
C ASN A 423 -16.24 -14.27 15.24
N ASP A 424 -15.80 -15.52 15.38
CA ASP A 424 -14.98 -16.19 14.36
C ASP A 424 -15.71 -16.29 13.01
N TRP A 425 -17.02 -16.56 13.01
CA TRP A 425 -17.83 -16.54 11.78
C TRP A 425 -17.88 -15.14 11.13
N TYR A 426 -18.10 -14.10 11.93
CA TYR A 426 -18.08 -12.71 11.45
C TYR A 426 -16.71 -12.33 10.87
N TYR A 427 -15.61 -12.65 11.57
CA TYR A 427 -14.25 -12.37 11.11
C TYR A 427 -13.85 -13.20 9.90
N PHE A 428 -14.32 -14.44 9.78
CA PHE A 428 -14.13 -15.25 8.58
C PHE A 428 -14.78 -14.61 7.35
N ASN A 429 -16.02 -14.12 7.48
CA ASN A 429 -16.68 -13.43 6.38
C ASN A 429 -15.93 -12.14 5.98
N ARG A 430 -15.43 -11.37 6.95
CA ARG A 430 -14.52 -10.23 6.69
C ARG A 430 -13.26 -10.67 5.96
N TYR A 431 -12.63 -11.74 6.41
CA TYR A 431 -11.42 -12.30 5.79
C TYR A 431 -11.64 -12.68 4.32
N VAL A 432 -12.75 -13.34 4.01
CA VAL A 432 -13.07 -13.73 2.62
C VAL A 432 -13.17 -12.49 1.72
N VAL A 433 -13.82 -11.42 2.19
CA VAL A 433 -13.89 -10.16 1.45
C VAL A 433 -12.50 -9.51 1.31
N ASN A 434 -11.70 -9.46 2.40
CA ASN A 434 -10.32 -8.96 2.36
C ASN A 434 -9.47 -9.70 1.34
N ARG A 435 -9.58 -11.03 1.29
CA ARG A 435 -8.82 -11.84 0.36
C ARG A 435 -9.20 -11.55 -1.09
N ARG A 436 -10.49 -11.31 -1.37
CA ARG A 436 -10.93 -10.89 -2.72
C ARG A 436 -10.43 -9.50 -3.09
N LEU A 437 -10.39 -8.57 -2.15
CA LEU A 437 -9.73 -7.28 -2.36
C LEU A 437 -8.25 -7.47 -2.68
N ALA A 438 -7.54 -8.28 -1.89
CA ALA A 438 -6.13 -8.60 -2.08
C ALA A 438 -5.86 -9.20 -3.46
N ASP A 439 -6.71 -10.12 -3.94
CA ASP A 439 -6.59 -10.73 -5.26
C ASP A 439 -6.65 -9.64 -6.36
N THR A 440 -7.59 -8.71 -6.26
CA THR A 440 -7.74 -7.61 -7.23
C THR A 440 -6.56 -6.64 -7.22
N PHE A 441 -6.07 -6.25 -6.04
CA PHE A 441 -4.86 -5.42 -5.91
C PHE A 441 -3.64 -6.14 -6.48
N THR A 442 -3.51 -7.43 -6.19
CA THR A 442 -2.43 -8.27 -6.71
C THR A 442 -2.46 -8.29 -8.25
N GLN A 443 -3.63 -8.42 -8.89
CA GLN A 443 -3.70 -8.37 -10.35
C GLN A 443 -3.24 -7.03 -10.92
N ALA A 444 -3.57 -5.90 -10.28
CA ALA A 444 -3.13 -4.58 -10.73
C ALA A 444 -1.61 -4.39 -10.55
N LEU A 445 -1.07 -4.82 -9.41
CA LEU A 445 0.38 -4.78 -9.15
C LEU A 445 1.15 -5.68 -10.12
N LEU A 446 0.66 -6.90 -10.39
CA LEU A 446 1.25 -7.82 -11.37
C LEU A 446 1.20 -7.29 -12.80
N ALA A 447 0.17 -6.53 -13.17
CA ALA A 447 0.10 -5.84 -14.45
C ALA A 447 1.17 -4.72 -14.57
N GLY A 448 1.75 -4.31 -13.45
CA GLY A 448 2.80 -3.29 -13.36
C GLY A 448 2.29 -1.89 -13.09
N PHE A 449 1.08 -1.74 -12.53
CA PHE A 449 0.64 -0.46 -12.00
C PHE A 449 1.31 -0.18 -10.65
N PRO A 450 1.82 1.04 -10.41
CA PRO A 450 2.36 1.41 -9.11
C PRO A 450 1.29 1.41 -8.01
N ALA A 451 1.70 1.08 -6.79
CA ALA A 451 0.78 0.90 -5.65
C ALA A 451 -0.05 2.15 -5.33
N GLU A 452 0.48 3.35 -5.50
CA GLU A 452 -0.26 4.59 -5.22
C GLU A 452 -1.43 4.84 -6.16
N ILE A 453 -1.37 4.43 -7.43
CA ILE A 453 -2.51 4.65 -8.35
C ILE A 453 -3.58 3.58 -8.18
N VAL A 454 -3.23 2.43 -7.61
CA VAL A 454 -4.19 1.37 -7.29
C VAL A 454 -5.01 1.83 -6.08
N LYS A 455 -6.32 1.99 -6.25
CA LYS A 455 -7.25 2.42 -5.20
C LYS A 455 -8.31 1.36 -4.93
N SER A 456 -8.96 1.46 -3.79
CA SER A 456 -10.18 0.71 -3.51
C SER A 456 -11.41 1.54 -3.88
N HIS A 457 -12.51 0.87 -4.25
CA HIS A 457 -13.83 1.51 -4.29
C HIS A 457 -14.76 0.74 -3.37
N GLN A 458 -14.88 1.19 -2.11
CA GLN A 458 -15.65 0.49 -1.07
C GLN A 458 -16.70 1.38 -0.41
N ILE A 459 -17.83 0.80 0.01
CA ILE A 459 -18.79 1.49 0.89
C ILE A 459 -18.32 1.33 2.34
N PRO A 460 -18.03 2.41 3.07
CA PRO A 460 -17.66 2.27 4.48
C PRO A 460 -18.85 1.73 5.30
N ASP A 461 -18.70 0.60 5.99
CA ASP A 461 -19.78 0.08 6.85
C ASP A 461 -20.07 1.04 8.03
N ARG A 462 -19.05 1.28 8.89
CA ARG A 462 -19.23 1.98 10.18
C ARG A 462 -19.29 3.49 10.07
N TYR A 463 -18.75 4.05 8.98
CA TYR A 463 -18.68 5.50 8.80
C TYR A 463 -19.93 6.09 8.15
N ALA A 464 -20.82 5.28 7.57
CA ALA A 464 -21.45 5.78 6.36
C ALA A 464 -22.78 5.17 5.89
N ILE A 465 -23.74 4.82 6.74
CA ILE A 465 -25.14 4.77 6.27
C ILE A 465 -26.08 5.52 7.22
N GLY A 466 -26.06 6.84 7.09
CA GLY A 466 -27.03 7.71 7.76
C GLY A 466 -28.43 7.61 7.17
N THR A 467 -28.54 7.41 5.86
CA THR A 467 -29.81 7.33 5.12
C THR A 467 -29.53 6.77 3.71
N LEU A 468 -29.26 5.47 3.56
CA LEU A 468 -29.44 4.85 2.24
C LEU A 468 -30.92 4.62 1.94
N ASP A 469 -31.81 4.81 2.92
CA ASP A 469 -33.27 4.67 2.82
C ASP A 469 -33.90 5.41 1.61
N LEU A 470 -33.18 6.39 1.03
CA LEU A 470 -33.56 7.11 -0.19
C LEU A 470 -33.30 6.33 -1.50
N PHE A 471 -32.44 5.31 -1.51
CA PHE A 471 -32.02 4.55 -2.70
C PHE A 471 -31.98 3.02 -2.53
N SER A 472 -31.65 2.50 -1.33
CA SER A 472 -31.61 1.08 -1.00
C SER A 472 -32.00 0.82 0.46
N GLU A 473 -32.60 -0.34 0.75
CA GLU A 473 -32.95 -0.74 2.11
C GLU A 473 -31.69 -0.99 2.98
N ARG A 474 -31.77 -0.73 4.28
CA ARG A 474 -30.67 -1.05 5.22
C ARG A 474 -30.53 -2.56 5.37
N MET A 475 -29.28 -3.02 5.29
CA MET A 475 -28.91 -4.43 5.46
C MET A 475 -27.74 -4.50 6.45
N THR A 476 -27.59 -5.62 7.16
CA THR A 476 -26.32 -5.94 7.83
C THR A 476 -25.27 -6.12 6.75
N ARG A 477 -24.20 -5.33 6.81
CA ARG A 477 -23.13 -5.31 5.81
C ARG A 477 -21.80 -5.63 6.45
N ILE A 478 -21.01 -6.43 5.77
CA ILE A 478 -19.61 -6.66 6.11
C ILE A 478 -18.78 -6.02 5.01
N THR A 479 -18.22 -4.84 5.31
CA THR A 479 -17.37 -4.09 4.35
C THR A 479 -16.06 -3.66 5.02
N PRO A 480 -14.94 -4.34 4.74
CA PRO A 480 -13.71 -4.18 5.48
C PRO A 480 -12.83 -3.05 4.92
N ILE A 481 -13.29 -1.81 5.08
CA ILE A 481 -12.55 -0.60 4.64
C ILE A 481 -11.20 -0.42 5.36
N ASP A 482 -11.07 -0.99 6.56
CA ASP A 482 -9.82 -1.14 7.32
C ASP A 482 -8.74 -1.91 6.57
N TYR A 483 -9.11 -2.94 5.81
CA TYR A 483 -8.12 -3.70 5.06
C TYR A 483 -7.47 -2.82 3.97
N ALA A 484 -8.25 -1.96 3.32
CA ALA A 484 -7.69 -1.01 2.35
C ALA A 484 -6.72 0.00 3.01
N LEU A 485 -6.89 0.31 4.30
CA LEU A 485 -5.96 1.15 5.05
C LEU A 485 -4.64 0.44 5.38
N THR A 486 -4.66 -0.88 5.63
CA THR A 486 -3.46 -1.68 5.98
C THR A 486 -2.78 -2.37 4.78
N ALA A 487 -3.44 -2.47 3.62
CA ALA A 487 -2.94 -3.22 2.46
C ALA A 487 -1.75 -2.55 1.74
N GLY A 488 -1.35 -1.33 2.13
CA GLY A 488 -0.21 -0.61 1.55
C GLY A 488 -0.42 -0.04 0.14
N VAL A 489 -1.55 -0.34 -0.52
CA VAL A 489 -1.99 0.33 -1.76
C VAL A 489 -2.67 1.66 -1.43
N GLY A 490 -3.16 2.39 -2.44
CA GLY A 490 -3.94 3.61 -2.22
C GLY A 490 -5.37 3.36 -1.72
N PHE A 491 -5.91 4.35 -1.00
CA PHE A 491 -7.25 4.29 -0.40
C PHE A 491 -8.32 4.98 -1.26
N GLY A 492 -9.51 4.39 -1.32
CA GLY A 492 -10.68 5.03 -1.92
C GLY A 492 -12.01 4.42 -1.48
N PHE A 493 -13.08 5.19 -1.62
CA PHE A 493 -14.40 4.81 -1.07
C PHE A 493 -15.56 5.60 -1.70
N THR A 494 -16.77 5.09 -1.49
CA THR A 494 -18.03 5.75 -1.84
C THR A 494 -18.59 6.50 -0.66
N ARG A 495 -19.06 7.73 -0.90
CA ARG A 495 -19.77 8.47 0.14
C ARG A 495 -20.78 9.47 -0.38
N TYR A 496 -22.00 9.29 0.09
CA TYR A 496 -23.13 10.18 -0.11
C TYR A 496 -23.47 10.98 1.14
N SER A 497 -24.31 12.02 0.99
CA SER A 497 -24.82 12.91 2.05
C SER A 497 -23.79 13.89 2.64
N VAL A 498 -24.23 14.71 3.60
CA VAL A 498 -23.36 15.61 4.37
C VAL A 498 -22.82 14.86 5.59
N TRP A 499 -21.51 14.71 5.71
CA TRP A 499 -20.87 13.88 6.75
C TRP A 499 -19.62 14.48 7.38
N PHE A 500 -18.99 15.48 6.77
CA PHE A 500 -17.70 16.01 7.22
C PHE A 500 -17.72 16.65 8.62
N LYS A 501 -18.89 17.04 9.12
CA LYS A 501 -19.08 17.60 10.47
C LYS A 501 -19.24 16.52 11.56
N LYS A 502 -19.31 15.24 11.19
CA LYS A 502 -19.38 14.14 12.17
C LYS A 502 -18.03 13.97 12.88
N PRO A 503 -18.00 13.51 14.13
CA PRO A 503 -16.74 13.28 14.87
C PRO A 503 -15.86 12.21 14.20
N ALA A 504 -16.48 11.22 13.55
CA ALA A 504 -15.83 10.14 12.82
C ALA A 504 -16.46 9.97 11.42
N TYR A 505 -15.62 9.82 10.40
CA TYR A 505 -16.02 9.57 9.01
C TYR A 505 -14.85 8.95 8.21
N ALA A 506 -15.13 8.30 7.08
CA ALA A 506 -14.13 7.51 6.33
C ALA A 506 -12.95 8.34 5.83
N LEU A 507 -13.19 9.54 5.31
CA LEU A 507 -12.11 10.46 4.91
C LEU A 507 -11.20 10.80 6.10
N LYS A 508 -11.75 10.89 7.32
CA LYS A 508 -10.97 11.16 8.55
C LYS A 508 -10.01 10.04 8.87
N ALA A 509 -10.53 8.82 8.83
CA ALA A 509 -9.75 7.62 9.05
C ALA A 509 -8.59 7.52 8.05
N GLY A 510 -8.87 7.76 6.76
CA GLY A 510 -7.85 7.78 5.71
C GLY A 510 -6.80 8.86 5.92
N TYR A 511 -7.19 10.15 5.98
CA TYR A 511 -6.20 11.23 6.09
C TYR A 511 -5.37 11.15 7.37
N SER A 512 -5.99 10.79 8.52
CA SER A 512 -5.26 10.66 9.78
C SER A 512 -4.30 9.47 9.78
N SER A 513 -4.57 8.45 8.97
CA SER A 513 -3.65 7.34 8.71
C SER A 513 -2.57 7.66 7.66
N GLY A 514 -2.47 8.91 7.21
CA GLY A 514 -1.42 9.35 6.26
C GLY A 514 -1.75 9.12 4.78
N PHE A 515 -3.02 8.87 4.44
CA PHE A 515 -3.45 8.83 3.04
C PHE A 515 -3.73 10.25 2.52
N ASP A 516 -2.77 10.80 1.79
CA ASP A 516 -2.84 12.16 1.23
C ASP A 516 -3.32 12.20 -0.23
N SER A 517 -3.64 11.02 -0.79
CA SER A 517 -4.15 10.83 -2.15
C SER A 517 -5.28 9.78 -2.14
N MET A 518 -6.46 10.21 -1.73
CA MET A 518 -7.68 9.39 -1.64
C MET A 518 -8.65 9.66 -2.79
N VAL A 519 -9.23 8.61 -3.34
CA VAL A 519 -10.24 8.71 -4.40
C VAL A 519 -11.63 8.43 -3.87
N MET A 520 -12.59 9.28 -4.20
CA MET A 520 -14.00 8.99 -3.94
C MET A 520 -14.64 8.42 -5.21
N GLY A 521 -14.79 7.08 -5.27
CA GLY A 521 -15.30 6.34 -6.43
C GLY A 521 -16.75 6.68 -6.77
N GLU A 522 -17.53 7.12 -5.78
CA GLU A 522 -18.81 7.79 -5.97
C GLU A 522 -19.03 8.85 -4.87
N TYR A 523 -19.35 10.07 -5.27
CA TYR A 523 -19.54 11.20 -4.37
C TYR A 523 -20.75 12.06 -4.73
N GLN A 524 -21.58 12.35 -3.72
CA GLN A 524 -22.56 13.43 -3.78
C GLN A 524 -22.92 13.92 -2.37
N ALA A 525 -22.98 15.23 -2.17
CA ALA A 525 -23.34 15.84 -0.89
C ALA A 525 -24.81 15.59 -0.45
N LEU A 526 -25.70 15.21 -1.38
CA LEU A 526 -27.14 14.97 -1.24
C LEU A 526 -27.83 16.00 -0.34
N THR A 527 -27.61 17.27 -0.64
CA THR A 527 -28.20 18.39 0.08
C THR A 527 -28.61 19.48 -0.91
N SER A 528 -29.71 20.17 -0.61
CA SER A 528 -30.11 21.40 -1.32
C SER A 528 -29.53 22.66 -0.67
N ASP A 529 -28.79 22.52 0.43
CA ASP A 529 -28.06 23.63 1.07
C ASP A 529 -26.72 23.85 0.37
N GLN A 530 -26.64 24.96 -0.37
CA GLN A 530 -25.44 25.35 -1.11
C GLN A 530 -24.22 25.56 -0.22
N LYS A 531 -24.40 26.13 0.97
CA LYS A 531 -23.29 26.40 1.89
C LYS A 531 -22.68 25.08 2.37
N LEU A 532 -23.52 24.12 2.74
CA LEU A 532 -23.05 22.79 3.17
C LEU A 532 -22.37 22.02 2.04
N ALA A 533 -22.88 22.09 0.81
CA ALA A 533 -22.24 21.43 -0.33
C ALA A 533 -20.86 22.04 -0.64
N ASN A 534 -20.74 23.37 -0.58
CA ASN A 534 -19.47 24.08 -0.75
C ASN A 534 -18.47 23.69 0.34
N GLU A 535 -18.88 23.77 1.62
CA GLU A 535 -18.03 23.41 2.76
C GLU A 535 -17.54 21.96 2.67
N GLN A 536 -18.40 21.02 2.28
CA GLN A 536 -18.00 19.62 2.16
C GLN A 536 -17.02 19.38 1.01
N LEU A 537 -17.25 19.98 -0.16
CA LEU A 537 -16.36 19.78 -1.30
C LEU A 537 -14.97 20.39 -1.05
N VAL A 538 -14.92 21.57 -0.43
CA VAL A 538 -13.65 22.18 0.03
C VAL A 538 -12.97 21.29 1.06
N HIS A 539 -13.72 20.75 2.02
CA HIS A 539 -13.18 19.81 3.01
C HIS A 539 -12.57 18.55 2.37
N VAL A 540 -13.21 17.99 1.33
CA VAL A 540 -12.65 16.85 0.58
C VAL A 540 -11.33 17.23 -0.08
N TRP A 541 -11.27 18.39 -0.75
CA TRP A 541 -10.07 18.89 -1.42
C TRP A 541 -8.91 19.15 -0.42
N GLU A 542 -9.19 19.74 0.74
CA GLU A 542 -8.19 20.03 1.79
C GLU A 542 -7.70 18.79 2.54
N LYS A 543 -8.55 17.76 2.70
CA LYS A 543 -8.28 16.61 3.60
C LYS A 543 -7.96 15.33 2.85
N GLY A 544 -6.99 15.41 1.93
CA GLY A 544 -6.37 14.25 1.29
C GLY A 544 -7.15 13.67 0.09
N GLY A 545 -8.30 14.23 -0.29
CA GLY A 545 -8.99 13.86 -1.52
C GLY A 545 -8.19 14.32 -2.74
N ASN A 546 -7.81 13.41 -3.65
CA ASN A 546 -7.14 13.74 -4.91
C ASN A 546 -8.07 13.64 -6.11
N ALA A 547 -9.08 12.77 -6.05
CA ALA A 547 -10.06 12.65 -7.12
C ALA A 547 -11.44 12.30 -6.59
N ILE A 548 -12.47 12.78 -7.29
CA ILE A 548 -13.87 12.42 -7.01
C ILE A 548 -14.63 12.06 -8.30
N HIS A 549 -15.41 10.99 -8.22
CA HIS A 549 -16.48 10.75 -9.15
C HIS A 549 -17.75 11.49 -8.68
N ALA A 550 -18.06 12.66 -9.24
CA ALA A 550 -19.28 13.37 -8.86
C ALA A 550 -20.48 12.71 -9.53
N MET A 551 -21.40 12.22 -8.71
CA MET A 551 -22.60 11.51 -9.18
C MET A 551 -23.74 12.49 -9.45
N LYS A 552 -24.30 12.40 -10.66
CA LYS A 552 -25.56 13.08 -11.01
C LYS A 552 -26.75 12.14 -10.80
N TRP A 553 -27.70 12.59 -9.99
CA TRP A 553 -28.88 11.81 -9.64
C TRP A 553 -29.95 11.89 -10.74
N PRO A 554 -30.72 10.81 -10.96
CA PRO A 554 -31.86 10.85 -11.88
C PRO A 554 -32.89 11.90 -11.46
N GLU A 555 -33.58 12.51 -12.43
CA GLU A 555 -34.59 13.55 -12.17
C GLU A 555 -35.67 13.09 -11.17
N SER A 556 -36.03 11.80 -11.18
CA SER A 556 -37.01 11.22 -10.26
C SER A 556 -36.56 11.22 -8.79
N HIS A 557 -35.28 11.38 -8.51
CA HIS A 557 -34.68 11.36 -7.17
C HIS A 557 -33.92 12.65 -6.85
N ASP A 558 -33.82 13.58 -7.80
CA ASP A 558 -33.17 14.87 -7.62
C ASP A 558 -34.08 15.84 -6.87
N LYS A 559 -33.66 16.26 -5.67
CA LYS A 559 -34.38 17.22 -4.83
C LYS A 559 -33.69 18.59 -4.80
N GLY A 560 -33.07 18.98 -5.92
CA GLY A 560 -32.17 20.13 -6.02
C GLY A 560 -30.70 19.79 -5.70
N PHE A 561 -30.38 18.50 -5.59
CA PHE A 561 -29.05 18.01 -5.28
C PHE A 561 -28.08 18.25 -6.44
N ASN A 562 -28.53 18.04 -7.67
CA ASN A 562 -27.69 18.20 -8.85
C ASN A 562 -27.29 19.66 -9.06
N GLU A 563 -28.24 20.60 -8.94
CA GLU A 563 -27.96 22.04 -9.06
C GLU A 563 -26.99 22.51 -7.97
N THR A 564 -27.24 22.09 -6.73
CA THR A 564 -26.37 22.43 -5.59
C THR A 564 -24.94 21.92 -5.81
N MET A 565 -24.79 20.70 -6.35
CA MET A 565 -23.49 20.14 -6.70
C MET A 565 -22.81 20.91 -7.83
N THR A 566 -23.53 21.27 -8.91
CA THR A 566 -22.98 22.10 -10.00
C THR A 566 -22.40 23.40 -9.46
N GLN A 567 -23.12 24.09 -8.58
CA GLN A 567 -22.65 25.34 -7.99
C GLN A 567 -21.48 25.15 -7.02
N ALA A 568 -21.42 24.01 -6.32
CA ALA A 568 -20.27 23.68 -5.47
C ALA A 568 -19.00 23.47 -6.29
N ILE A 569 -19.11 22.82 -7.46
CA ILE A 569 -17.99 22.65 -8.41
C ILE A 569 -17.52 24.02 -8.92
N ARG A 570 -18.44 24.91 -9.32
CA ARG A 570 -18.09 26.29 -9.72
C ARG A 570 -17.39 27.05 -8.60
N ASN A 571 -17.90 26.97 -7.37
CA ASN A 571 -17.28 27.62 -6.23
C ASN A 571 -15.86 27.10 -5.97
N LEU A 572 -15.61 25.80 -6.16
CA LEU A 572 -14.27 25.23 -6.05
C LEU A 572 -13.34 25.81 -7.13
N LEU A 573 -13.77 25.83 -8.40
CA LEU A 573 -13.00 26.40 -9.53
C LEU A 573 -12.69 27.88 -9.32
N GLU A 574 -13.67 28.69 -8.92
CA GLU A 574 -13.51 30.14 -8.85
C GLU A 574 -12.69 30.62 -7.64
N LYS A 575 -12.66 29.85 -6.55
CA LYS A 575 -12.11 30.32 -5.25
C LYS A 575 -11.00 29.47 -4.67
N HIS A 576 -10.84 28.23 -5.15
CA HIS A 576 -9.93 27.24 -4.56
C HIS A 576 -9.01 26.57 -5.59
N ASP A 577 -8.98 27.05 -6.83
CA ASP A 577 -8.08 26.56 -7.88
C ASP A 577 -6.61 26.90 -7.59
N THR A 578 -6.04 26.13 -6.69
CA THR A 578 -4.71 26.31 -6.10
C THR A 578 -4.05 24.94 -5.96
N PRO A 579 -2.71 24.85 -5.93
CA PRO A 579 -2.02 23.57 -5.87
C PRO A 579 -2.37 22.83 -4.58
N ARG A 580 -2.63 21.51 -4.69
CA ARG A 580 -2.65 20.62 -3.53
C ARG A 580 -1.23 20.37 -3.06
N THR A 581 -0.87 20.88 -1.88
CA THR A 581 0.50 20.80 -1.36
C THR A 581 0.72 19.61 -0.42
N VAL A 582 -0.29 18.74 -0.20
CA VAL A 582 -0.22 17.70 0.84
C VAL A 582 0.81 16.60 0.51
N VAL A 583 0.87 16.16 -0.75
CA VAL A 583 1.80 15.11 -1.21
C VAL A 583 3.13 15.70 -1.71
N THR A 584 3.09 16.93 -2.20
CA THR A 584 4.26 17.65 -2.76
C THR A 584 4.89 18.58 -1.73
N GLY A 585 5.89 19.33 -2.15
CA GLY A 585 6.60 20.29 -1.31
C GLY A 585 8.03 19.83 -1.08
N GLY A 586 8.95 20.56 -1.67
CA GLY A 586 10.37 20.24 -1.66
C GLY A 586 10.71 19.03 -2.51
N VAL A 587 12.01 18.89 -2.79
CA VAL A 587 12.59 17.75 -3.49
C VAL A 587 13.81 17.30 -2.69
N GLY A 588 13.73 16.13 -2.10
CA GLY A 588 14.73 15.64 -1.15
C GLY A 588 15.97 15.10 -1.83
N GLN A 589 15.75 14.33 -2.89
CA GLN A 589 16.82 13.74 -3.68
C GLN A 589 16.36 13.34 -5.07
N ILE A 590 17.30 13.31 -6.01
CA ILE A 590 17.08 12.79 -7.36
C ILE A 590 18.20 11.83 -7.73
N LYS A 591 17.85 10.67 -8.29
CA LYS A 591 18.80 9.66 -8.76
C LYS A 591 18.55 9.40 -10.24
N ALA A 592 19.60 9.45 -11.04
CA ALA A 592 19.54 9.05 -12.45
C ALA A 592 19.51 7.52 -12.56
N PHE A 593 18.53 6.98 -13.28
CA PHE A 593 18.46 5.58 -13.64
C PHE A 593 18.78 5.41 -15.13
N SER A 594 19.64 4.45 -15.45
CA SER A 594 19.93 4.05 -16.83
C SER A 594 20.23 2.54 -16.88
N ASN A 595 19.51 1.81 -17.73
CA ASN A 595 19.78 0.41 -18.04
C ASN A 595 19.49 0.16 -19.52
N GLY A 596 20.56 -0.05 -20.31
CA GLY A 596 20.47 -0.09 -21.77
C GLY A 596 19.95 1.23 -22.32
N GLU A 597 18.86 1.17 -23.09
CA GLU A 597 18.22 2.36 -23.67
C GLU A 597 17.22 3.04 -22.72
N ARG A 598 16.82 2.37 -21.64
CA ARG A 598 15.84 2.89 -20.70
C ARG A 598 16.52 3.82 -19.70
N ARG A 599 16.08 5.09 -19.70
CA ARG A 599 16.61 6.16 -18.85
C ARG A 599 15.49 7.02 -18.30
N PHE A 600 15.58 7.37 -17.02
CA PHE A 600 14.68 8.29 -16.34
C PHE A 600 15.30 8.76 -15.03
N ASN A 601 14.83 9.86 -14.50
CA ASN A 601 15.18 10.29 -13.15
C ASN A 601 14.20 9.67 -12.15
N ILE A 602 14.63 9.44 -10.91
CA ILE A 602 13.75 9.10 -9.81
C ILE A 602 13.90 10.20 -8.77
N ALA A 603 12.81 10.80 -8.33
CA ALA A 603 12.82 11.88 -7.35
C ALA A 603 12.07 11.49 -6.07
N SER A 604 12.54 12.01 -4.94
CA SER A 604 11.80 12.03 -3.67
C SER A 604 11.19 13.41 -3.47
N LEU A 605 9.87 13.47 -3.38
CA LEU A 605 9.05 14.68 -3.21
C LEU A 605 8.42 14.68 -1.82
N GLY A 606 8.04 15.85 -1.30
CA GLY A 606 7.36 15.94 0.00
C GLY A 606 8.35 15.76 1.16
N THR A 607 9.22 16.75 1.37
CA THR A 607 10.31 16.69 2.38
C THR A 607 10.01 17.38 3.71
N GLY A 608 8.89 18.10 3.80
CA GLY A 608 8.45 18.77 5.01
C GLY A 608 8.11 17.80 6.15
N ALA A 609 8.10 18.31 7.39
CA ALA A 609 7.78 17.52 8.58
C ALA A 609 6.33 16.99 8.59
N ASP A 610 5.43 17.66 7.87
CA ASP A 610 4.02 17.30 7.70
C ASP A 610 3.78 16.34 6.52
N LYS A 611 4.80 16.06 5.69
CA LYS A 611 4.72 15.21 4.50
C LYS A 611 4.98 13.73 4.81
N ARG A 612 4.76 12.87 3.82
CA ARG A 612 5.01 11.40 3.88
C ARG A 612 6.18 10.92 3.03
N GLY A 613 6.63 11.75 2.08
CA GLY A 613 7.60 11.36 1.06
C GLY A 613 6.98 10.54 -0.08
N LEU A 614 7.05 11.05 -1.31
CA LEU A 614 6.66 10.34 -2.53
C LEU A 614 7.90 10.07 -3.38
N ILE A 615 8.10 8.83 -3.81
CA ILE A 615 9.11 8.45 -4.80
C ILE A 615 8.44 8.33 -6.17
N LYS A 616 8.93 9.08 -7.17
CA LYS A 616 8.34 9.16 -8.51
C LYS A 616 9.40 9.11 -9.61
N SER A 617 9.15 8.37 -10.69
CA SER A 617 10.01 8.38 -11.89
C SER A 617 9.63 9.53 -12.85
N LEU A 618 10.62 10.16 -13.48
CA LEU A 618 10.45 11.38 -14.27
C LEU A 618 11.14 11.27 -15.63
N LYS A 619 10.46 11.77 -16.65
CA LYS A 619 11.02 11.99 -18.00
C LYS A 619 11.93 13.23 -18.01
N GLU A 620 12.55 13.52 -19.16
CA GLU A 620 13.46 14.67 -19.30
C GLU A 620 12.73 16.01 -19.08
N ASP A 621 11.48 16.09 -19.53
CA ASP A 621 10.59 17.26 -19.38
C ASP A 621 9.97 17.39 -17.98
N GLY A 622 10.33 16.49 -17.05
CA GLY A 622 9.80 16.48 -15.69
C GLY A 622 8.42 15.84 -15.55
N SER A 623 7.80 15.37 -16.64
CA SER A 623 6.53 14.63 -16.56
C SER A 623 6.74 13.25 -15.92
N TRP A 624 5.65 12.66 -15.42
CA TRP A 624 5.70 11.31 -14.87
C TRP A 624 6.11 10.28 -15.94
N GLU A 625 7.03 9.38 -15.59
CA GLU A 625 7.48 8.28 -16.48
C GLU A 625 6.67 6.99 -16.29
N GLY A 626 6.10 6.73 -15.10
CA GLY A 626 5.14 5.64 -14.86
C GLY A 626 5.69 4.41 -14.12
N SER A 627 7.00 4.22 -14.04
CA SER A 627 7.61 3.01 -13.46
C SER A 627 7.69 3.02 -11.94
N VAL A 628 7.88 4.20 -11.35
CA VAL A 628 7.99 4.38 -9.91
C VAL A 628 6.98 5.43 -9.48
N TYR A 629 6.12 5.08 -8.53
CA TYR A 629 5.18 5.98 -7.89
C TYR A 629 4.70 5.33 -6.57
N ALA A 630 5.38 5.68 -5.48
CA ALA A 630 5.25 5.00 -4.18
C ALA A 630 5.47 5.97 -3.02
N VAL A 631 4.63 5.91 -1.99
CA VAL A 631 4.85 6.49 -0.66
C VAL A 631 5.16 5.31 0.27
N PRO A 632 6.44 5.06 0.59
CA PRO A 632 6.85 3.85 1.29
C PRO A 632 6.37 3.79 2.75
N PHE A 633 6.16 4.94 3.38
CA PHE A 633 5.73 5.06 4.77
C PHE A 633 4.55 6.03 4.86
N ARG A 634 3.31 5.51 4.87
CA ARG A 634 2.10 6.34 5.06
C ARG A 634 1.88 6.65 6.52
N THR A 635 2.02 5.61 7.33
CA THR A 635 1.57 5.57 8.71
C THR A 635 2.78 5.42 9.63
N ALA A 636 2.67 5.96 10.84
CA ALA A 636 3.64 5.66 11.89
C ALA A 636 3.58 4.17 12.24
N VAL A 637 4.73 3.61 12.61
CA VAL A 637 4.84 2.26 13.16
C VAL A 637 5.19 2.39 14.63
N SER A 638 4.31 1.93 15.52
CA SER A 638 4.67 1.80 16.93
C SER A 638 5.41 0.49 17.17
N VAL A 639 6.45 0.56 17.99
CA VAL A 639 7.26 -0.59 18.38
C VAL A 639 7.12 -0.78 19.88
N LYS A 640 6.55 -1.91 20.29
CA LYS A 640 6.33 -2.25 21.70
C LYS A 640 7.13 -3.49 22.06
N PRO A 641 7.94 -3.48 23.14
CA PRO A 641 8.66 -4.68 23.56
C PRO A 641 7.68 -5.77 24.01
N ILE A 642 8.01 -7.02 23.71
CA ILE A 642 7.32 -8.22 24.20
C ILE A 642 8.25 -8.94 25.17
N GLU A 643 7.73 -9.39 26.30
CA GLU A 643 8.50 -10.14 27.28
C GLU A 643 8.95 -11.49 26.70
N VAL A 644 10.23 -11.81 26.91
CA VAL A 644 10.84 -13.07 26.48
C VAL A 644 11.21 -13.87 27.72
N GLY A 645 10.57 -15.02 27.90
CA GLY A 645 10.86 -15.95 28.99
C GLY A 645 11.70 -17.13 28.52
N MET A 646 12.68 -17.54 29.32
CA MET A 646 13.37 -18.83 29.13
C MET A 646 12.90 -19.79 30.22
N THR A 647 12.34 -20.93 29.82
CA THR A 647 11.91 -21.99 30.74
C THR A 647 12.59 -23.30 30.41
N SER A 648 12.97 -24.09 31.42
CA SER A 648 13.52 -25.43 31.20
C SER A 648 12.40 -26.45 31.24
N ARG A 649 12.22 -27.24 30.16
CA ARG A 649 11.21 -28.32 30.07
C ARG A 649 11.90 -29.68 30.05
N ILE A 650 11.44 -30.58 30.93
CA ILE A 650 11.95 -31.95 31.05
C ILE A 650 11.76 -32.68 29.70
N GLY A 651 12.84 -33.27 29.16
CA GLY A 651 12.83 -34.03 27.90
C GLY A 651 12.92 -33.20 26.62
N VAL A 652 12.78 -31.87 26.67
CA VAL A 652 12.80 -30.96 25.50
C VAL A 652 13.98 -29.98 25.54
N GLY A 653 14.59 -29.77 26.71
CA GLY A 653 15.68 -28.81 26.90
C GLY A 653 15.16 -27.46 27.38
N ASN A 654 15.82 -26.38 26.98
CA ASN A 654 15.34 -25.03 27.26
C ASN A 654 14.33 -24.62 26.19
N VAL A 655 13.33 -23.84 26.56
CA VAL A 655 12.35 -23.25 25.65
C VAL A 655 12.34 -21.76 25.90
N LEU A 656 12.62 -21.02 24.83
CA LEU A 656 12.46 -19.58 24.80
C LEU A 656 11.06 -19.29 24.25
N GLU A 657 10.24 -18.60 25.02
CA GLU A 657 8.84 -18.37 24.69
C GLU A 657 8.50 -16.89 24.88
N LEU A 658 7.71 -16.35 23.95
CA LEU A 658 7.10 -15.03 24.12
C LEU A 658 5.81 -15.18 24.91
N SER A 659 5.48 -14.21 25.77
CA SER A 659 4.14 -14.17 26.38
C SER A 659 3.06 -14.20 25.28
N PRO A 660 1.89 -14.82 25.52
CA PRO A 660 0.80 -14.86 24.54
C PRO A 660 0.51 -13.46 24.01
N VAL A 661 0.66 -13.29 22.70
CA VAL A 661 0.49 -12.00 22.06
C VAL A 661 -1.00 -11.83 21.74
N LYS A 662 -1.59 -10.80 22.33
CA LYS A 662 -3.01 -10.50 22.24
C LYS A 662 -3.30 -9.40 21.24
N SER A 663 -4.48 -9.47 20.66
CA SER A 663 -5.12 -8.46 19.83
C SER A 663 -4.24 -8.07 18.65
N ILE A 664 -3.58 -9.06 18.06
CA ILE A 664 -2.81 -8.90 16.82
C ILE A 664 -3.80 -8.52 15.72
N GLU A 665 -3.39 -7.59 14.86
CA GLU A 665 -4.16 -7.16 13.70
C GLU A 665 -3.47 -7.52 12.39
N GLY A 666 -4.24 -7.52 11.30
CA GLY A 666 -3.68 -7.71 9.96
C GLY A 666 -2.66 -6.60 9.65
N GLY A 667 -1.49 -7.00 9.13
CA GLY A 667 -0.37 -6.10 8.82
C GLY A 667 0.64 -5.94 9.96
N GLU A 668 0.34 -6.38 11.18
CA GLU A 668 1.28 -6.30 12.30
C GLU A 668 2.37 -7.39 12.22
N GLN A 669 3.50 -7.11 12.86
CA GLN A 669 4.64 -8.03 12.92
C GLN A 669 5.09 -8.28 14.34
N ILE A 670 5.46 -9.52 14.64
CA ILE A 670 6.20 -9.88 15.85
C ILE A 670 7.62 -10.24 15.42
N VAL A 671 8.60 -9.53 15.98
CA VAL A 671 10.02 -9.71 15.66
C VAL A 671 10.74 -10.24 16.89
N LEU A 672 11.33 -11.43 16.78
CA LEU A 672 12.20 -12.03 17.80
C LEU A 672 13.64 -12.00 17.28
N THR A 673 14.55 -11.42 18.06
CA THR A 673 15.99 -11.42 17.77
C THR A 673 16.77 -12.03 18.92
N PHE A 674 17.86 -12.74 18.60
CA PHE A 674 18.78 -13.29 19.59
C PHE A 674 20.13 -13.65 18.95
N MET A 675 21.15 -13.81 19.79
CA MET A 675 22.44 -14.38 19.40
C MET A 675 22.48 -15.86 19.77
N ALA A 676 22.96 -16.73 18.87
CA ALA A 676 23.12 -18.15 19.17
C ALA A 676 24.41 -18.77 18.61
N SER A 677 24.90 -19.78 19.32
CA SER A 677 26.00 -20.66 18.93
C SER A 677 25.82 -22.06 19.51
N SER A 678 26.24 -23.08 18.77
CA SER A 678 26.37 -24.44 19.28
C SER A 678 27.69 -24.61 20.03
N THR A 679 27.68 -25.32 21.15
CA THR A 679 28.88 -25.72 21.88
C THR A 679 29.51 -26.99 21.32
N MET A 680 28.83 -27.71 20.43
CA MET A 680 29.32 -28.92 19.77
C MET A 680 28.76 -29.02 18.35
N GLY A 681 29.60 -28.83 17.33
CA GLY A 681 29.22 -29.03 15.93
C GLY A 681 27.99 -28.21 15.51
N GLN A 682 27.06 -28.84 14.80
CA GLN A 682 25.79 -28.24 14.42
C GLN A 682 24.68 -28.71 15.36
N ALA A 683 23.77 -27.79 15.70
CA ALA A 683 22.55 -28.05 16.43
C ALA A 683 21.35 -27.44 15.69
N THR A 684 20.15 -27.93 15.98
CA THR A 684 18.91 -27.42 15.35
C THR A 684 18.03 -26.77 16.41
N LEU A 685 17.67 -25.51 16.20
CA LEU A 685 16.60 -24.85 16.92
C LEU A 685 15.27 -25.14 16.23
N GLN A 686 14.21 -25.37 17.00
CA GLN A 686 12.86 -25.57 16.46
C GLN A 686 11.97 -24.40 16.88
N PHE A 687 11.59 -23.59 15.90
CA PHE A 687 10.64 -22.50 16.06
C PHE A 687 9.23 -23.00 15.77
N ASN A 688 8.26 -22.65 16.63
CA ASN A 688 6.86 -23.01 16.46
C ASN A 688 5.96 -21.85 16.87
N VAL A 689 4.78 -21.79 16.26
CA VAL A 689 3.67 -20.90 16.69
C VAL A 689 2.46 -21.75 17.01
N TYR A 690 1.82 -21.49 18.15
CA TYR A 690 0.59 -22.17 18.56
C TYR A 690 -0.39 -21.20 19.20
N HIS A 691 -1.66 -21.58 19.22
CA HIS A 691 -2.68 -20.85 19.97
C HIS A 691 -2.81 -21.43 21.38
N GLU A 692 -2.86 -20.59 22.43
CA GLU A 692 -2.81 -21.02 23.84
C GLU A 692 -3.87 -22.08 24.20
N LEU A 693 -5.12 -21.87 23.79
CA LEU A 693 -6.23 -22.81 24.05
C LEU A 693 -6.47 -23.81 22.91
N GLY A 694 -5.76 -23.64 21.80
CA GLY A 694 -5.88 -24.46 20.61
C GLY A 694 -4.71 -25.43 20.56
N GLY A 695 -4.03 -25.48 19.43
CA GLY A 695 -2.81 -26.24 19.23
C GLY A 695 -1.81 -25.54 18.32
N MET A 696 -0.83 -26.32 17.84
CA MET A 696 0.16 -25.86 16.87
C MET A 696 -0.52 -25.39 15.58
N LEU A 697 -0.09 -24.23 15.09
CA LEU A 697 -0.63 -23.67 13.86
C LEU A 697 0.01 -24.35 12.65
N PRO A 698 -0.78 -24.92 11.73
CA PRO A 698 -0.25 -25.58 10.53
C PRO A 698 0.64 -24.63 9.71
N GLY A 699 1.84 -25.08 9.36
CA GLY A 699 2.77 -24.32 8.51
C GLY A 699 3.61 -23.26 9.23
N TYR A 700 3.49 -23.09 10.56
CA TYR A 700 4.28 -22.15 11.36
C TYR A 700 5.38 -22.84 12.19
N GLU A 701 5.90 -23.96 11.68
CA GLU A 701 7.02 -24.70 12.26
C GLU A 701 8.26 -24.52 11.38
N GLN A 702 9.39 -24.13 11.98
CA GLN A 702 10.63 -23.89 11.26
C GLN A 702 11.83 -24.43 12.04
N ALA A 703 12.64 -25.26 11.38
CA ALA A 703 13.93 -25.70 11.89
C ALA A 703 15.04 -24.76 11.42
N ILE A 704 15.94 -24.37 12.32
CA ILE A 704 17.11 -23.54 12.00
C ILE A 704 18.39 -24.18 12.51
N THR A 705 19.39 -24.30 11.63
CA THR A 705 20.72 -24.79 11.99
C THR A 705 21.56 -23.70 12.65
N VAL A 706 22.14 -24.05 13.79
CA VAL A 706 23.11 -23.24 14.54
C VAL A 706 24.46 -23.96 14.55
N GLY A 707 25.50 -23.24 14.15
CA GLY A 707 26.88 -23.75 14.19
C GLY A 707 27.66 -23.18 15.37
N GLU A 708 28.95 -23.50 15.45
CA GLU A 708 29.81 -23.11 16.57
C GLU A 708 30.11 -21.60 16.63
N LYS A 709 30.05 -20.91 15.49
CA LYS A 709 30.23 -19.45 15.44
C LYS A 709 28.97 -18.76 15.95
N VAL A 710 29.14 -17.84 16.89
CA VAL A 710 28.06 -16.96 17.36
C VAL A 710 27.53 -16.13 16.19
N LYS A 711 26.22 -16.19 15.97
CA LYS A 711 25.50 -15.45 14.92
C LYS A 711 24.23 -14.83 15.48
N GLN A 712 23.80 -13.73 14.86
CA GLN A 712 22.50 -13.13 15.10
C GLN A 712 21.42 -13.87 14.30
N TYR A 713 20.29 -14.12 14.93
CA TYR A 713 19.09 -14.68 14.33
C TYR A 713 17.93 -13.70 14.49
N ARG A 714 17.09 -13.60 13.46
CA ARG A 714 15.88 -12.77 13.42
C ARG A 714 14.73 -13.61 12.88
N PHE A 715 13.65 -13.71 13.65
CA PHE A 715 12.38 -14.28 13.21
C PHE A 715 11.34 -13.17 13.12
N VAL A 716 10.52 -13.23 12.08
CA VAL A 716 9.42 -12.30 11.87
C VAL A 716 8.16 -13.12 11.62
N LEU A 717 7.18 -12.98 12.52
CA LEU A 717 5.83 -13.48 12.32
C LEU A 717 4.98 -12.30 11.83
N SER A 718 4.60 -12.32 10.56
CA SER A 718 3.72 -11.31 9.96
C SER A 718 2.27 -11.80 9.98
N ALA A 719 1.41 -11.09 10.70
CA ALA A 719 0.01 -11.45 10.81
C ALA A 719 -0.77 -10.95 9.59
N GLN A 720 -1.39 -11.89 8.87
CA GLN A 720 -2.32 -11.56 7.78
C GLN A 720 -3.76 -11.40 8.29
N LEU A 721 -4.03 -11.92 9.49
CA LEU A 721 -5.36 -11.98 10.10
C LEU A 721 -5.31 -11.49 11.54
N PRO A 722 -6.38 -10.84 12.01
CA PRO A 722 -6.55 -10.64 13.43
C PRO A 722 -6.53 -11.97 14.17
N ALA A 723 -5.74 -12.02 15.24
CA ALA A 723 -5.60 -13.20 16.08
C ALA A 723 -5.33 -12.79 17.52
N ASP A 724 -5.76 -13.65 18.44
CA ASP A 724 -5.52 -13.51 19.88
C ASP A 724 -4.74 -14.73 20.38
N ASP A 725 -4.09 -14.56 21.53
CA ASP A 725 -3.47 -15.62 22.32
C ASP A 725 -2.49 -16.51 21.52
N LEU A 726 -1.76 -15.91 20.57
CA LEU A 726 -0.70 -16.57 19.84
C LEU A 726 0.58 -16.66 20.68
N VAL A 727 1.16 -17.84 20.75
CA VAL A 727 2.41 -18.11 21.46
C VAL A 727 3.50 -18.44 20.45
N VAL A 728 4.60 -17.70 20.52
CA VAL A 728 5.80 -17.94 19.72
C VAL A 728 6.84 -18.63 20.60
N SER A 729 7.31 -19.80 20.16
CA SER A 729 8.15 -20.67 20.97
C SER A 729 9.36 -21.16 20.18
N LEU A 730 10.50 -21.25 20.84
CA LEU A 730 11.77 -21.72 20.30
C LEU A 730 12.34 -22.78 21.22
N SER A 731 12.37 -24.03 20.77
CA SER A 731 13.04 -25.13 21.46
C SER A 731 14.55 -25.03 21.27
N VAL A 732 15.28 -25.02 22.39
CA VAL A 732 16.72 -24.79 22.47
C VAL A 732 17.39 -26.05 23.05
N PRO A 733 18.15 -26.80 22.22
CA PRO A 733 18.93 -27.93 22.68
C PRO A 733 19.95 -27.53 23.76
N SER A 734 20.29 -28.46 24.64
CA SER A 734 21.22 -28.22 25.76
C SER A 734 22.63 -27.81 25.33
N ASN A 735 23.04 -28.17 24.10
CA ASN A 735 24.31 -27.77 23.50
C ASN A 735 24.24 -26.44 22.74
N VAL A 736 23.15 -25.67 22.83
CA VAL A 736 23.04 -24.34 22.23
C VAL A 736 23.04 -23.27 23.32
N ARG A 737 23.85 -22.23 23.12
CA ARG A 737 23.83 -21.02 23.94
C ARG A 737 23.05 -19.94 23.21
N ILE A 738 22.09 -19.34 23.90
CA ILE A 738 21.35 -18.15 23.46
C ILE A 738 21.68 -16.99 24.38
N SER A 739 21.90 -15.80 23.81
CA SER A 739 22.08 -14.56 24.54
C SER A 739 21.37 -13.41 23.82
N GLU A 740 21.19 -12.28 24.51
CA GLU A 740 20.63 -11.04 23.92
C GLU A 740 19.27 -11.24 23.25
N ALA A 741 18.45 -12.15 23.79
CA ALA A 741 17.11 -12.37 23.28
C ALA A 741 16.21 -11.17 23.58
N SER A 742 15.55 -10.66 22.55
CA SER A 742 14.56 -9.58 22.66
C SER A 742 13.47 -9.78 21.63
N ALA A 743 12.25 -9.38 21.99
CA ALA A 743 11.12 -9.42 21.10
C ALA A 743 10.37 -8.09 21.09
N GLN A 744 9.77 -7.77 19.96
CA GLN A 744 8.96 -6.56 19.78
C GLN A 744 7.77 -6.84 18.87
N ARG A 745 6.69 -6.10 19.11
CA ARG A 745 5.54 -5.98 18.22
C ARG A 745 5.67 -4.66 17.46
N GLU A 746 5.55 -4.75 16.15
CA GLU A 746 5.48 -3.61 15.24
C GLU A 746 4.02 -3.47 14.79
N THR A 747 3.43 -2.30 15.01
CA THR A 747 2.03 -2.02 14.74
C THR A 747 1.90 -0.78 13.89
N GLU A 748 1.27 -0.92 12.73
CA GLU A 748 0.93 0.23 11.89
C GLU A 748 -0.21 1.02 12.56
N GLU A 749 -0.01 2.31 12.77
CA GLU A 749 -0.96 3.18 13.49
C GLU A 749 -2.08 3.68 12.56
N VAL A 750 -2.74 2.78 11.84
CA VAL A 750 -3.91 3.14 11.01
C VAL A 750 -5.19 3.10 11.83
N ALA A 751 -6.19 3.87 11.40
CA ALA A 751 -7.54 3.76 11.92
C ALA A 751 -8.11 2.34 11.67
N ARG A 752 -8.68 1.72 12.71
CA ARG A 752 -9.31 0.39 12.67
C ARG A 752 -10.77 0.50 13.07
N PRO A 753 -11.67 0.87 12.13
CA PRO A 753 -13.05 1.16 12.46
C PRO A 753 -13.75 -0.06 13.07
N HIS A 754 -13.34 -1.29 12.71
CA HIS A 754 -13.87 -2.53 13.28
C HIS A 754 -13.63 -2.70 14.78
N ARG A 755 -12.65 -1.98 15.33
CA ARG A 755 -12.36 -1.87 16.76
C ARG A 755 -12.86 -0.58 17.41
N ASP A 756 -13.70 0.20 16.69
CA ASP A 756 -14.13 1.53 17.13
C ASP A 756 -12.95 2.54 17.23
N ASP A 757 -11.88 2.26 16.48
CA ASP A 757 -10.73 3.13 16.34
C ASP A 757 -10.81 3.88 15.00
N HIS A 758 -10.95 5.21 15.08
CA HIS A 758 -11.35 6.04 13.94
C HIS A 758 -10.27 7.02 13.47
N GLU A 759 -9.10 7.00 14.09
CA GLU A 759 -8.00 7.89 13.77
C GLU A 759 -6.68 7.10 13.70
N GLY A 760 -5.86 7.45 12.72
CA GLY A 760 -4.49 6.95 12.64
C GLY A 760 -3.46 7.98 13.11
N ILE A 761 -2.20 7.59 13.04
CA ILE A 761 -1.04 8.46 13.22
C ILE A 761 -0.24 8.40 11.94
N PRO A 762 -0.11 9.49 11.18
CA PRO A 762 0.60 9.46 9.93
C PRO A 762 2.10 9.39 10.17
N HIS A 763 2.83 8.83 9.21
CA HIS A 763 4.29 8.96 9.17
C HIS A 763 4.67 10.42 9.02
N GLN A 764 5.70 10.89 9.72
CA GLN A 764 6.17 12.27 9.61
C GLN A 764 7.55 12.31 8.97
N GLY A 765 7.67 13.08 7.90
CA GLY A 765 8.94 13.36 7.22
C GLY A 765 8.98 12.90 5.78
N GLY A 766 10.05 13.30 5.08
CA GLY A 766 10.33 12.86 3.73
C GLY A 766 11.03 11.50 3.68
N VAL A 767 11.15 10.95 2.47
CA VAL A 767 11.80 9.67 2.20
C VAL A 767 13.15 9.85 1.49
N SER A 768 14.14 9.03 1.83
CA SER A 768 15.37 8.87 1.05
C SER A 768 15.45 7.47 0.48
N PHE A 769 16.08 7.32 -0.68
CA PHE A 769 16.24 6.03 -1.36
C PHE A 769 17.59 5.92 -2.08
N ASP A 770 17.94 4.74 -2.56
CA ASP A 770 19.07 4.58 -3.47
C ASP A 770 18.74 3.53 -4.53
N ILE A 771 19.51 3.53 -5.63
CA ILE A 771 19.36 2.56 -6.71
C ILE A 771 20.42 1.49 -6.53
N LEU A 772 19.99 0.24 -6.33
CA LEU A 772 20.92 -0.89 -6.24
C LEU A 772 21.47 -1.24 -7.64
N PRO A 773 22.76 -1.58 -7.75
CA PRO A 773 23.44 -1.84 -9.02
C PRO A 773 22.98 -3.12 -9.74
#